data_AF-A0A3S9QMH1-F1
#
_entry.id   AF-A0A3S9QMH1-F1
#
_cell.length_a   1.000
_cell.length_b   1.000
_cell.length_c   1.000
_cell.angle_alpha   90.00
_cell.angle_beta   90.00
_cell.angle_gamma   90.00
#
_symmetry.space_group_name_H-M   'P 1'
#
loop_
_entity.id
_entity.type
_entity.pdbx_description
1 polymer ?
#
loop_
_entity_poly.entity_id
_entity_poly.type
_entity_poly.pdbx_seq_one_letter_code
_entity_poly.pdbx_strand_id
1 'polypeptide(L)'
;MKISKVTATVALAALVFGNGIVAAQTAVAAPAVDAPVAAADNAVTTNVLKGKIPTTNADGPVKGEAEATDGSTAYKGDESGVTEIAAGKEDSKLKDNGWDTWQDVYLQYGLDSPREIREVRLYHNQYKTSISTFKNVRVQIATDDQFEKVVFDSGVADFKETKEKKGEPQVIPVPTAVTGQYVRVWQRGHYIESTSSAWKGMSNKVRFREIEVMATATEDEAKQAAPRNIALGKVPYVWGLTPTNIEAITDGKWDENYAVHNTPGENWLQFEFKNTYDMKSIKLGLEPGTYDSIKAYVLNGPITKIQNGLPEKMANPVYEASAQTVTKPIDIQLPGNQKGSTVRFVVKKNNDSPVKYSEVEIQASGDSYDEADAAYVAPKSKYDTLVWADEFNGPKIDESKWNIIDGMANHGAIYNRGAVGIKKGLEGDKDNGYLAINSKNHGTKEALKKAVGWDPYPGQPLNDKQTWSSGRLESKNKYSFKHGRMAVRAKVNDSQGIWPAIWMLAQDETGHDEIDVLEYLGQEPWTAYMTNHFGVWGYDKGSDSRNASIYEAWSQKFHVYEVEWSPEKITWFIDGKERFTTKRDCAKSCDSLHSLPMFPILETQVGDGWVGPVDTTKRWTKQDSDFLVDWVRVYQKADQDRVRFDDLEEERPADGIYRLAPVSQDNVIAKTDGEGPADNKNYFFYGGQPRYEDSRLISADKPGEIVYKANGLNEVRLTTYYKTVPDQKKWNGANKQWEGTSIRSTVEDGKLDFTVMTSTDGEKWAVHELKVHNNFVEPSPAYARHTMYVRGLPADAAYVKIVFPKVAGVTYKHGGKDVPVVSEDVQLAKVTFLQKKHAVD
;
A
#
# COMPACT_ATOMS: atom_id res chain seq x y z
N MET A 1 -6.93 -55.08 39.09
CA MET A 1 -7.75 -55.78 38.07
C MET A 1 -7.24 -55.34 36.71
N LYS A 2 -6.94 -56.29 35.80
CA LYS A 2 -6.29 -56.09 34.47
C LYS A 2 -7.01 -55.00 33.64
N ILE A 3 -6.39 -54.18 32.78
CA ILE A 3 -5.67 -54.52 31.52
C ILE A 3 -4.86 -53.27 31.04
N SER A 4 -3.62 -53.55 30.59
CA SER A 4 -2.67 -52.85 29.66
C SER A 4 -2.87 -51.40 29.16
N LYS A 5 -1.79 -50.61 29.09
CA LYS A 5 -0.88 -50.51 27.91
C LYS A 5 0.32 -49.56 28.18
N VAL A 6 1.32 -49.75 27.33
CA VAL A 6 2.75 -49.36 27.39
C VAL A 6 3.00 -48.02 26.70
N THR A 7 3.92 -47.21 27.25
CA THR A 7 4.89 -46.40 26.46
C THR A 7 6.17 -46.22 27.25
N ALA A 8 7.31 -46.54 26.63
CA ALA A 8 8.64 -46.50 27.23
C ALA A 8 9.34 -45.16 26.93
N THR A 9 9.91 -44.58 27.98
CA THR A 9 10.86 -43.46 27.96
C THR A 9 12.27 -44.04 28.09
N VAL A 10 13.22 -43.64 27.25
CA VAL A 10 14.66 -43.81 27.60
C VAL A 10 15.43 -42.54 27.25
N ALA A 11 16.21 -42.14 28.25
CA ALA A 11 16.98 -40.92 28.39
C ALA A 11 18.23 -40.85 27.50
N LEU A 12 18.66 -39.61 27.27
CA LEU A 12 19.91 -39.23 26.63
C LEU A 12 20.92 -38.77 27.69
N ALA A 13 22.14 -39.30 27.67
CA ALA A 13 23.29 -38.69 28.35
C ALA A 13 24.59 -38.91 27.55
N ALA A 14 25.05 -37.79 26.98
CA ALA A 14 26.37 -37.30 26.56
C ALA A 14 27.60 -38.25 26.44
N LEU A 15 28.31 -38.10 25.31
CA LEU A 15 29.76 -37.81 25.31
C LEU A 15 30.18 -37.04 24.04
N VAL A 16 31.13 -36.11 24.21
CA VAL A 16 31.53 -35.03 23.29
C VAL A 16 32.88 -35.36 22.61
N PHE A 17 33.04 -34.90 21.35
CA PHE A 17 34.19 -34.19 20.73
C PHE A 17 34.58 -34.72 19.34
N GLY A 18 34.67 -33.79 18.36
CA GLY A 18 35.65 -33.89 17.28
C GLY A 18 35.19 -33.58 15.85
N ASN A 19 35.04 -32.28 15.55
CA ASN A 19 35.12 -31.57 14.25
C ASN A 19 35.35 -32.33 12.93
N GLY A 20 34.53 -31.99 11.93
CA GLY A 20 34.85 -32.14 10.50
C GLY A 20 33.64 -32.14 9.58
N ILE A 21 32.99 -30.98 9.37
CA ILE A 21 31.89 -30.85 8.41
C ILE A 21 32.49 -30.73 6.99
N VAL A 22 32.35 -31.79 6.21
CA VAL A 22 32.36 -31.74 4.73
C VAL A 22 30.89 -31.84 4.31
N ALA A 23 30.37 -30.78 3.69
CA ALA A 23 29.00 -30.74 3.21
C ALA A 23 28.84 -31.70 2.02
N ALA A 24 28.09 -32.78 2.23
CA ALA A 24 27.63 -33.66 1.18
C ALA A 24 26.48 -32.98 0.40
N GLN A 25 26.71 -32.70 -0.88
CA GLN A 25 25.66 -32.41 -1.84
C GLN A 25 24.80 -33.67 -2.01
N THR A 26 23.53 -33.61 -1.65
CA THR A 26 22.54 -34.62 -2.02
C THR A 26 22.22 -34.47 -3.51
N ALA A 27 22.84 -35.32 -4.32
CA ALA A 27 22.45 -35.54 -5.71
C ALA A 27 21.07 -36.20 -5.74
N VAL A 28 20.06 -35.46 -6.20
CA VAL A 28 18.77 -36.04 -6.60
C VAL A 28 18.98 -36.68 -7.97
N ALA A 29 18.75 -37.99 -8.05
CA ALA A 29 18.90 -38.75 -9.28
C ALA A 29 17.92 -38.24 -10.35
N ALA A 30 18.45 -37.91 -11.52
CA ALA A 30 17.68 -37.62 -12.72
C ALA A 30 16.94 -38.89 -13.19
N PRO A 31 15.71 -38.80 -13.71
CA PRO A 31 15.07 -39.92 -14.36
C PRO A 31 15.76 -40.23 -15.69
N ALA A 32 15.92 -41.51 -15.98
CA ALA A 32 16.54 -42.02 -17.20
C ALA A 32 15.76 -41.57 -18.45
N VAL A 33 16.52 -41.08 -19.43
CA VAL A 33 16.06 -40.82 -20.79
C VAL A 33 16.30 -42.10 -21.58
N ASP A 34 15.25 -42.77 -22.04
CA ASP A 34 15.18 -43.47 -23.33
C ASP A 34 13.87 -44.28 -23.45
N ALA A 35 12.91 -43.69 -24.16
CA ALA A 35 11.92 -44.43 -24.95
C ALA A 35 11.46 -43.51 -26.09
N PRO A 36 11.42 -43.98 -27.35
CA PRO A 36 10.85 -43.19 -28.43
C PRO A 36 9.36 -43.01 -28.17
N VAL A 37 8.91 -41.75 -28.15
CA VAL A 37 7.48 -41.43 -28.12
C VAL A 37 6.85 -42.07 -29.36
N ALA A 38 5.98 -43.05 -29.14
CA ALA A 38 5.17 -43.61 -30.22
C ALA A 38 4.39 -42.45 -30.87
N ALA A 39 4.52 -42.31 -32.20
CA ALA A 39 3.80 -41.30 -32.95
C ALA A 39 2.30 -41.47 -32.66
N ALA A 40 1.71 -40.49 -32.00
CA ALA A 40 0.27 -40.45 -31.79
C ALA A 40 -0.41 -40.33 -33.16
N ASP A 41 -1.24 -41.30 -33.50
CA ASP A 41 -2.22 -41.15 -34.57
C ASP A 41 -3.02 -39.87 -34.25
N ASN A 42 -2.93 -38.85 -35.12
CA ASN A 42 -3.54 -37.49 -35.02
C ASN A 42 -2.64 -36.34 -34.51
N ALA A 43 -1.33 -36.38 -34.75
CA ALA A 43 -0.42 -35.25 -34.55
C ALA A 43 -0.69 -34.07 -35.52
N VAL A 44 -0.96 -32.87 -34.98
CA VAL A 44 -1.09 -31.61 -35.74
C VAL A 44 0.04 -30.64 -35.39
N THR A 45 0.40 -29.73 -36.30
CA THR A 45 1.42 -28.70 -36.04
C THR A 45 0.74 -27.39 -35.67
N THR A 46 1.03 -26.84 -34.49
CA THR A 46 0.42 -25.60 -33.97
C THR A 46 1.46 -24.69 -33.31
N ASN A 47 1.10 -23.41 -33.10
CA ASN A 47 1.92 -22.46 -32.35
C ASN A 47 1.83 -22.78 -30.85
N VAL A 48 2.95 -23.20 -30.24
CA VAL A 48 3.04 -23.52 -28.81
C VAL A 48 3.56 -22.37 -27.94
N LEU A 49 3.80 -21.19 -28.53
CA LEU A 49 4.30 -20.02 -27.81
C LEU A 49 3.20 -19.12 -27.24
N LYS A 50 1.93 -19.41 -27.55
CA LYS A 50 0.80 -18.53 -27.24
C LYS A 50 0.67 -18.28 -25.72
N GLY A 51 0.54 -17.01 -25.33
CA GLY A 51 0.39 -16.56 -23.95
C GLY A 51 1.66 -16.64 -23.08
N LYS A 52 2.84 -16.93 -23.67
CA LYS A 52 4.10 -17.05 -22.92
C LYS A 52 4.78 -15.69 -22.76
N ILE A 53 5.22 -15.38 -21.54
CA ILE A 53 5.97 -14.15 -21.26
C ILE A 53 7.47 -14.41 -21.43
N PRO A 54 8.22 -13.55 -22.16
CA PRO A 54 9.64 -13.74 -22.37
C PRO A 54 10.48 -13.29 -21.16
N THR A 55 11.67 -13.87 -21.06
CA THR A 55 12.81 -13.28 -20.34
C THR A 55 13.80 -12.67 -21.32
N THR A 56 14.64 -11.75 -20.86
CA THR A 56 15.61 -11.03 -21.72
C THR A 56 16.92 -10.77 -20.99
N ASN A 57 18.00 -10.54 -21.76
CA ASN A 57 19.28 -10.00 -21.27
C ASN A 57 19.41 -8.48 -21.42
N ALA A 58 18.38 -7.78 -21.91
CA ALA A 58 18.43 -6.33 -22.04
C ALA A 58 18.37 -5.63 -20.67
N ASP A 59 19.10 -4.51 -20.52
CA ASP A 59 19.13 -3.72 -19.27
C ASP A 59 17.83 -2.95 -18.98
N GLY A 60 16.88 -2.92 -19.94
CA GLY A 60 15.61 -2.21 -19.85
C GLY A 60 14.39 -3.14 -19.84
N PRO A 61 13.20 -2.65 -19.44
CA PRO A 61 12.00 -3.47 -19.39
C PRO A 61 11.56 -3.91 -20.79
N VAL A 62 11.02 -5.13 -20.89
CA VAL A 62 10.28 -5.60 -22.06
C VAL A 62 8.93 -4.87 -22.08
N LYS A 63 8.63 -4.11 -23.14
CA LYS A 63 7.31 -3.47 -23.29
C LYS A 63 6.39 -4.39 -24.08
N GLY A 64 5.10 -4.42 -23.73
CA GLY A 64 4.14 -5.28 -24.41
C GLY A 64 4.54 -6.76 -24.32
N GLU A 65 4.97 -7.22 -23.15
CA GLU A 65 5.61 -8.52 -22.93
C GLU A 65 4.79 -9.73 -23.40
N ALA A 66 3.47 -9.61 -23.51
CA ALA A 66 2.58 -10.65 -24.03
C ALA A 66 2.26 -10.52 -25.53
N GLU A 67 2.47 -9.35 -26.14
CA GLU A 67 1.96 -9.02 -27.47
C GLU A 67 2.54 -9.94 -28.56
N ALA A 68 3.83 -10.28 -28.51
CA ALA A 68 4.45 -11.21 -29.47
C ALA A 68 4.02 -12.68 -29.29
N THR A 69 3.08 -12.96 -28.41
CA THR A 69 2.54 -14.30 -28.16
C THR A 69 1.02 -14.29 -28.02
N ASP A 70 0.35 -13.20 -28.39
CA ASP A 70 -1.10 -13.05 -28.23
C ASP A 70 -1.90 -13.79 -29.34
N GLY A 71 -1.18 -14.35 -30.32
CA GLY A 71 -1.72 -15.05 -31.48
C GLY A 71 -2.21 -14.13 -32.60
N SER A 72 -1.94 -12.83 -32.52
CA SER A 72 -2.32 -11.82 -33.51
C SER A 72 -1.15 -11.46 -34.41
N THR A 73 -1.17 -11.95 -35.64
CA THR A 73 -0.18 -11.56 -36.66
C THR A 73 -0.45 -10.19 -37.30
N ALA A 74 -1.61 -9.57 -37.00
CA ALA A 74 -2.12 -8.37 -37.65
C ALA A 74 -1.34 -7.10 -37.30
N TYR A 75 -1.02 -6.28 -38.32
CA TYR A 75 -0.45 -4.95 -38.12
C TYR A 75 -1.55 -3.93 -37.79
N LYS A 76 -1.46 -3.32 -36.59
CA LYS A 76 -2.45 -2.35 -36.10
C LYS A 76 -2.30 -0.94 -36.70
N GLY A 77 -1.25 -0.70 -37.49
CA GLY A 77 -1.03 0.60 -38.16
C GLY A 77 -0.30 1.64 -37.32
N ASP A 78 0.02 1.32 -36.07
CA ASP A 78 0.76 2.16 -35.12
C ASP A 78 1.84 1.34 -34.36
N GLU A 79 2.36 1.87 -33.24
CA GLU A 79 3.34 1.19 -32.40
C GLU A 79 2.72 0.33 -31.28
N SER A 80 1.39 0.12 -31.29
CA SER A 80 0.71 -0.78 -30.37
C SER A 80 0.69 -2.22 -30.91
N GLY A 81 0.54 -3.21 -30.03
CA GLY A 81 0.49 -4.61 -30.47
C GLY A 81 1.85 -5.21 -30.82
N VAL A 82 2.92 -4.80 -30.14
CA VAL A 82 4.27 -5.36 -30.32
C VAL A 82 4.96 -5.57 -28.98
N THR A 83 5.74 -6.63 -28.88
CA THR A 83 6.76 -6.77 -27.84
C THR A 83 8.01 -6.02 -28.27
N GLU A 84 8.50 -5.11 -27.43
CA GLU A 84 9.67 -4.27 -27.70
C GLU A 84 10.76 -4.45 -26.63
N ILE A 85 11.99 -4.66 -27.09
CA ILE A 85 13.22 -4.54 -26.29
C ILE A 85 14.24 -3.64 -27.02
N ALA A 86 15.11 -2.98 -26.27
CA ALA A 86 16.14 -2.09 -26.83
C ALA A 86 17.52 -2.74 -26.74
N ALA A 87 18.24 -2.76 -27.86
CA ALA A 87 19.61 -3.29 -27.96
C ALA A 87 20.69 -2.36 -27.39
N GLY A 88 20.35 -1.10 -27.12
CA GLY A 88 21.27 -0.07 -26.63
C GLY A 88 20.60 1.29 -26.56
N LYS A 89 21.35 2.38 -26.67
CA LYS A 89 20.82 3.76 -26.71
C LYS A 89 21.12 4.40 -28.07
N GLU A 90 20.11 5.00 -28.69
CA GLU A 90 20.29 5.76 -29.93
C GLU A 90 20.90 7.15 -29.62
N ASP A 91 21.93 7.54 -30.38
CA ASP A 91 22.49 8.90 -30.39
C ASP A 91 22.67 9.38 -31.83
N SER A 92 21.84 10.35 -32.23
CA SER A 92 21.83 10.90 -33.59
C SER A 92 23.10 11.69 -33.96
N LYS A 93 23.99 11.95 -33.00
CA LYS A 93 25.30 12.56 -33.24
C LYS A 93 26.37 11.53 -33.62
N LEU A 94 26.14 10.25 -33.33
CA LEU A 94 27.04 9.16 -33.64
C LEU A 94 26.70 8.51 -34.98
N LYS A 95 27.70 7.90 -35.62
CA LYS A 95 27.50 7.14 -36.86
C LYS A 95 26.49 6.01 -36.59
N ASP A 96 25.54 5.84 -37.52
CA ASP A 96 24.50 4.81 -37.47
C ASP A 96 23.78 4.73 -36.11
N ASN A 97 23.49 5.90 -35.53
CA ASN A 97 22.84 6.08 -34.22
C ASN A 97 23.55 5.42 -33.03
N GLY A 98 24.85 5.11 -33.16
CA GLY A 98 25.62 4.43 -32.11
C GLY A 98 25.55 2.90 -32.18
N TRP A 99 25.21 2.32 -33.34
CA TRP A 99 25.16 0.88 -33.62
C TRP A 99 26.28 0.05 -32.96
N ASP A 100 27.53 0.49 -33.06
CA ASP A 100 28.70 -0.24 -32.52
C ASP A 100 28.70 -0.37 -30.99
N THR A 101 27.85 0.38 -30.29
CA THR A 101 27.69 0.32 -28.82
C THR A 101 26.54 -0.57 -28.37
N TRP A 102 25.74 -1.11 -29.29
CA TRP A 102 24.59 -1.94 -28.97
C TRP A 102 24.99 -3.41 -28.86
N GLN A 103 24.27 -4.15 -28.02
CA GLN A 103 24.46 -5.59 -27.81
C GLN A 103 23.36 -6.41 -28.51
N ASP A 104 23.65 -7.66 -28.86
CA ASP A 104 22.57 -8.59 -29.24
C ASP A 104 21.70 -8.84 -28.01
N VAL A 105 20.39 -8.61 -28.16
CA VAL A 105 19.41 -8.86 -27.10
C VAL A 105 18.50 -10.01 -27.52
N TYR A 106 17.96 -10.75 -26.54
CA TYR A 106 17.04 -11.84 -26.80
C TYR A 106 15.69 -11.70 -26.12
N LEU A 107 14.70 -12.36 -26.72
CA LEU A 107 13.50 -12.83 -26.05
C LEU A 107 13.61 -14.35 -25.90
N GLN A 108 13.50 -14.84 -24.67
CA GLN A 108 13.59 -16.25 -24.32
C GLN A 108 12.28 -16.74 -23.71
N TYR A 109 11.79 -17.87 -24.21
CA TYR A 109 10.52 -18.46 -23.80
C TYR A 109 10.73 -19.91 -23.36
N GLY A 110 10.03 -20.31 -22.30
CA GLY A 110 9.91 -21.71 -21.87
C GLY A 110 8.55 -22.28 -22.30
N LEU A 111 8.57 -23.50 -22.83
CA LEU A 111 7.40 -24.30 -23.15
C LEU A 111 7.01 -25.17 -21.94
N ASP A 112 5.74 -25.55 -21.85
CA ASP A 112 5.21 -26.31 -20.69
C ASP A 112 5.79 -27.72 -20.58
N SER A 113 6.27 -28.28 -21.69
CA SER A 113 7.03 -29.52 -21.74
C SER A 113 7.86 -29.57 -23.02
N PRO A 114 8.82 -30.50 -23.14
CA PRO A 114 9.53 -30.70 -24.40
C PRO A 114 8.56 -30.92 -25.57
N ARG A 115 8.84 -30.29 -26.70
CA ARG A 115 8.03 -30.33 -27.92
C ARG A 115 8.92 -30.61 -29.13
N GLU A 116 8.39 -31.38 -30.09
CA GLU A 116 9.03 -31.55 -31.39
C GLU A 116 8.76 -30.30 -32.25
N ILE A 117 9.76 -29.42 -32.36
CA ILE A 117 9.67 -28.13 -33.05
C ILE A 117 10.17 -28.29 -34.48
N ARG A 118 9.38 -27.77 -35.43
CA ARG A 118 9.62 -27.90 -36.88
C ARG A 118 9.92 -26.57 -37.56
N GLU A 119 9.43 -25.48 -37.00
CA GLU A 119 9.55 -24.16 -37.61
C GLU A 119 9.35 -23.06 -36.55
N VAL A 120 10.06 -21.94 -36.71
CA VAL A 120 9.82 -20.71 -35.94
C VAL A 120 9.51 -19.58 -36.92
N ARG A 121 8.44 -18.83 -36.68
CA ARG A 121 8.01 -17.70 -37.52
C ARG A 121 8.13 -16.41 -36.74
N LEU A 122 8.87 -15.45 -37.28
CA LEU A 122 9.05 -14.15 -36.66
C LEU A 122 8.26 -13.10 -37.45
N TYR A 123 7.19 -12.57 -36.86
CA TYR A 123 6.43 -11.45 -37.41
C TYR A 123 7.01 -10.15 -36.89
N HIS A 124 8.04 -9.64 -37.57
CA HIS A 124 8.67 -8.37 -37.22
C HIS A 124 7.73 -7.18 -37.37
N ASN A 125 7.91 -6.11 -36.59
CA ASN A 125 7.13 -4.87 -36.73
C ASN A 125 7.22 -4.24 -38.14
N GLN A 126 6.14 -3.58 -38.56
CA GLN A 126 6.02 -2.92 -39.86
C GLN A 126 6.05 -1.40 -39.74
N TYR A 127 6.50 -0.73 -40.81
CA TYR A 127 6.45 0.73 -40.95
C TYR A 127 5.76 1.09 -42.26
N LYS A 128 4.60 1.74 -42.23
CA LYS A 128 3.75 2.02 -43.42
C LYS A 128 4.52 2.41 -44.69
N THR A 129 5.47 3.35 -44.60
CA THR A 129 6.22 3.92 -45.74
C THR A 129 7.72 3.60 -45.73
N SER A 130 8.14 2.50 -45.10
CA SER A 130 9.54 2.06 -45.06
C SER A 130 9.68 0.55 -45.19
N ILE A 131 10.87 0.06 -45.51
CA ILE A 131 11.27 -1.35 -45.42
C ILE A 131 12.42 -1.49 -44.41
N SER A 132 12.48 -2.62 -43.72
CA SER A 132 13.49 -2.87 -42.69
C SER A 132 14.45 -4.00 -43.07
N THR A 133 15.72 -3.86 -42.72
CA THR A 133 16.67 -4.98 -42.62
C THR A 133 16.95 -5.24 -41.13
N PHE A 134 16.37 -6.30 -40.59
CA PHE A 134 16.53 -6.73 -39.21
C PHE A 134 17.91 -7.37 -39.04
N LYS A 135 18.65 -6.90 -38.05
CA LYS A 135 20.08 -7.17 -37.91
C LYS A 135 20.35 -8.23 -36.87
N ASN A 136 21.27 -9.14 -37.20
CA ASN A 136 21.73 -10.22 -36.31
C ASN A 136 20.60 -11.10 -35.76
N VAL A 137 19.66 -11.49 -36.62
CA VAL A 137 18.60 -12.41 -36.21
C VAL A 137 19.19 -13.81 -36.02
N ARG A 138 18.93 -14.43 -34.86
CA ARG A 138 19.30 -15.82 -34.56
C ARG A 138 18.22 -16.47 -33.71
N VAL A 139 17.84 -17.70 -34.03
CA VAL A 139 16.92 -18.51 -33.22
C VAL A 139 17.66 -19.72 -32.69
N GLN A 140 17.54 -19.96 -31.39
CA GLN A 140 18.05 -21.14 -30.72
C GLN A 140 16.92 -21.92 -30.07
N ILE A 141 17.03 -23.24 -30.08
CA ILE A 141 16.14 -24.16 -29.36
C ILE A 141 17.00 -25.02 -28.44
N ALA A 142 16.62 -25.14 -27.17
CA ALA A 142 17.35 -25.89 -26.15
C ALA A 142 16.45 -26.79 -25.31
N THR A 143 17.08 -27.77 -24.65
CA THR A 143 16.40 -28.65 -23.67
C THR A 143 16.48 -28.14 -22.23
N ASP A 144 17.27 -27.11 -21.97
CA ASP A 144 17.44 -26.46 -20.67
C ASP A 144 17.30 -24.93 -20.79
N ASP A 145 16.97 -24.27 -19.68
CA ASP A 145 16.66 -22.84 -19.63
C ASP A 145 17.90 -21.93 -19.69
N GLN A 146 19.09 -22.47 -19.40
CA GLN A 146 20.36 -21.76 -19.52
C GLN A 146 20.89 -21.76 -20.96
N PHE A 147 20.34 -22.62 -21.83
CA PHE A 147 20.81 -22.87 -23.20
C PHE A 147 22.23 -23.47 -23.22
N GLU A 148 22.56 -24.32 -22.26
CA GLU A 148 23.79 -25.12 -22.28
C GLU A 148 23.68 -26.32 -23.25
N LYS A 149 22.46 -26.80 -23.51
CA LYS A 149 22.13 -27.91 -24.43
C LYS A 149 21.24 -27.41 -25.57
N VAL A 150 21.84 -26.61 -26.46
CA VAL A 150 21.19 -26.17 -27.70
C VAL A 150 21.07 -27.33 -28.68
N VAL A 151 19.84 -27.64 -29.09
CA VAL A 151 19.51 -28.71 -30.06
C VAL A 151 19.29 -28.18 -31.47
N PHE A 152 19.04 -26.88 -31.63
CA PHE A 152 19.00 -26.21 -32.93
C PHE A 152 19.46 -24.76 -32.81
N ASP A 153 20.21 -24.30 -33.82
CA ASP A 153 20.69 -22.93 -33.93
C ASP A 153 20.64 -22.50 -35.39
N SER A 154 19.92 -21.41 -35.68
CA SER A 154 19.80 -20.90 -37.05
C SER A 154 21.09 -20.26 -37.57
N GLY A 155 22.06 -19.99 -36.69
CA GLY A 155 23.13 -19.04 -36.95
C GLY A 155 22.63 -17.59 -36.95
N VAL A 156 23.58 -16.65 -36.98
CA VAL A 156 23.30 -15.22 -37.03
C VAL A 156 23.18 -14.77 -38.49
N ALA A 157 22.04 -14.19 -38.85
CA ALA A 157 21.81 -13.65 -40.19
C ALA A 157 20.94 -12.39 -40.16
N ASP A 158 21.13 -11.52 -41.16
CA ASP A 158 20.23 -10.39 -41.38
C ASP A 158 18.99 -10.85 -42.14
N PHE A 159 17.82 -10.29 -41.78
CA PHE A 159 16.58 -10.50 -42.51
C PHE A 159 16.13 -9.20 -43.19
N LYS A 160 16.08 -9.21 -44.52
CA LYS A 160 15.68 -8.05 -45.32
C LYS A 160 14.22 -8.17 -45.75
N GLU A 161 13.41 -7.22 -45.32
CA GLU A 161 12.06 -7.05 -45.82
C GLU A 161 12.08 -6.56 -47.28
N THR A 162 11.19 -7.10 -48.11
CA THR A 162 10.96 -6.61 -49.49
C THR A 162 9.59 -5.95 -49.58
N LYS A 163 9.36 -5.15 -50.64
CA LYS A 163 8.06 -4.47 -50.83
C LYS A 163 6.92 -5.47 -51.02
N GLU A 164 7.21 -6.61 -51.62
CA GLU A 164 6.24 -7.63 -52.01
C GLU A 164 5.87 -8.54 -50.84
N LYS A 165 6.82 -8.81 -49.93
CA LYS A 165 6.65 -9.71 -48.78
C LYS A 165 6.55 -8.98 -47.45
N LYS A 166 6.28 -7.68 -47.50
CA LYS A 166 6.18 -6.83 -46.32
C LYS A 166 5.08 -7.32 -45.40
N GLY A 167 5.44 -7.58 -44.14
CA GLY A 167 4.52 -8.11 -43.13
C GLY A 167 4.36 -9.62 -43.10
N GLU A 168 4.89 -10.35 -44.09
CA GLU A 168 5.02 -11.81 -44.01
C GLU A 168 6.03 -12.20 -42.92
N PRO A 169 5.89 -13.37 -42.28
CA PRO A 169 6.85 -13.81 -41.27
C PRO A 169 8.21 -14.14 -41.90
N GLN A 170 9.28 -13.85 -41.15
CA GLN A 170 10.54 -14.54 -41.37
C GLN A 170 10.39 -15.99 -40.88
N VAL A 171 10.39 -16.93 -41.81
CA VAL A 171 10.32 -18.36 -41.50
C VAL A 171 11.72 -18.91 -41.26
N ILE A 172 11.97 -19.43 -40.07
CA ILE A 172 13.17 -20.16 -39.69
C ILE A 172 12.82 -21.66 -39.69
N PRO A 173 13.14 -22.41 -40.76
CA PRO A 173 12.87 -23.83 -40.80
C PRO A 173 13.79 -24.58 -39.83
N VAL A 174 13.27 -25.63 -39.21
CA VAL A 174 14.05 -26.64 -38.47
C VAL A 174 14.02 -27.92 -39.33
N PRO A 175 15.00 -28.12 -40.24
CA PRO A 175 14.89 -29.11 -41.32
C PRO A 175 14.75 -30.55 -40.84
N THR A 176 15.28 -30.84 -39.66
CA THR A 176 15.02 -32.07 -38.91
C THR A 176 14.38 -31.64 -37.60
N ALA A 177 13.14 -32.06 -37.38
CA ALA A 177 12.40 -31.66 -36.19
C ALA A 177 13.21 -32.01 -34.93
N VAL A 178 13.34 -31.05 -34.01
CA VAL A 178 14.12 -31.23 -32.79
C VAL A 178 13.21 -31.18 -31.57
N THR A 179 13.48 -32.03 -30.58
CA THR A 179 12.80 -31.95 -29.29
C THR A 179 13.46 -30.88 -28.44
N GLY A 180 12.74 -29.79 -28.15
CA GLY A 180 13.21 -28.69 -27.29
C GLY A 180 12.11 -28.19 -26.37
N GLN A 181 12.49 -27.55 -25.27
CA GLN A 181 11.57 -26.94 -24.32
C GLN A 181 11.76 -25.42 -24.21
N TYR A 182 12.88 -24.88 -24.68
CA TYR A 182 13.19 -23.47 -24.59
C TYR A 182 13.54 -22.91 -25.96
N VAL A 183 13.03 -21.71 -26.27
CA VAL A 183 13.28 -21.01 -27.54
C VAL A 183 13.81 -19.62 -27.24
N ARG A 184 14.90 -19.22 -27.90
CA ARG A 184 15.53 -17.90 -27.74
C ARG A 184 15.69 -17.23 -29.10
N VAL A 185 15.13 -16.04 -29.24
CA VAL A 185 15.17 -15.22 -30.45
C VAL A 185 16.03 -13.99 -30.19
N TRP A 186 17.15 -13.90 -30.89
CA TRP A 186 18.12 -12.81 -30.80
C TRP A 186 17.96 -11.79 -31.92
N GLN A 187 18.25 -10.53 -31.63
CA GLN A 187 18.40 -9.44 -32.61
C GLN A 187 19.19 -8.26 -32.02
N ARG A 188 19.81 -7.41 -32.86
CA ARG A 188 20.54 -6.20 -32.42
C ARG A 188 19.87 -4.87 -32.82
N GLY A 189 18.72 -4.94 -33.48
CA GLY A 189 18.00 -3.78 -34.02
C GLY A 189 17.70 -3.95 -35.51
N HIS A 190 17.45 -2.86 -36.23
CA HIS A 190 17.18 -2.92 -37.67
C HIS A 190 17.51 -1.62 -38.39
N TYR A 191 17.86 -1.76 -39.67
CA TYR A 191 18.09 -0.66 -40.60
C TYR A 191 16.81 -0.35 -41.37
N ILE A 192 16.32 0.89 -41.28
CA ILE A 192 15.07 1.32 -41.91
C ILE A 192 15.39 2.17 -43.14
N GLU A 193 14.75 1.87 -44.26
CA GLU A 193 14.83 2.64 -45.50
C GLU A 193 13.44 3.12 -45.92
N SER A 194 13.28 4.43 -46.08
CA SER A 194 12.02 5.01 -46.55
C SER A 194 11.74 4.58 -48.00
N THR A 195 10.51 4.16 -48.29
CA THR A 195 10.08 3.82 -49.66
C THR A 195 9.60 5.04 -50.44
N SER A 196 9.51 6.21 -49.81
CA SER A 196 8.96 7.45 -50.39
C SER A 196 9.88 8.66 -50.24
N SER A 197 11.05 8.52 -49.61
CA SER A 197 12.04 9.59 -49.44
C SER A 197 13.46 9.01 -49.41
N ALA A 198 14.48 9.87 -49.40
CA ALA A 198 15.88 9.45 -49.27
C ALA A 198 16.28 9.09 -47.83
N TRP A 199 15.36 9.18 -46.86
CA TRP A 199 15.67 8.91 -45.46
C TRP A 199 15.96 7.43 -45.21
N LYS A 200 17.02 7.18 -44.46
CA LYS A 200 17.46 5.86 -44.00
C LYS A 200 18.19 5.99 -42.66
N GLY A 201 18.06 5.01 -41.77
CA GLY A 201 18.65 5.09 -40.44
C GLY A 201 18.61 3.77 -39.68
N MET A 202 19.46 3.66 -38.66
CA MET A 202 19.50 2.50 -37.78
C MET A 202 18.60 2.71 -36.56
N SER A 203 17.90 1.68 -36.10
CA SER A 203 17.14 1.72 -34.86
C SER A 203 17.54 0.62 -33.89
N ASN A 204 17.63 0.96 -32.60
CA ASN A 204 17.97 0.03 -31.51
C ASN A 204 16.79 -0.86 -31.09
N LYS A 205 15.60 -0.61 -31.62
CA LYS A 205 14.36 -1.24 -31.16
C LYS A 205 14.17 -2.59 -31.84
N VAL A 206 14.17 -3.67 -31.07
CA VAL A 206 13.80 -5.01 -31.53
C VAL A 206 12.31 -5.18 -31.24
N ARG A 207 11.51 -5.40 -32.28
CA ARG A 207 10.05 -5.40 -32.18
C ARG A 207 9.42 -6.56 -32.94
N PHE A 208 8.63 -7.38 -32.23
CA PHE A 208 7.84 -8.46 -32.80
C PHE A 208 6.36 -8.22 -32.56
N ARG A 209 5.54 -8.39 -33.61
CA ARG A 209 4.07 -8.49 -33.50
C ARG A 209 3.64 -9.85 -33.00
N GLU A 210 4.30 -10.90 -33.47
CA GLU A 210 4.03 -12.30 -33.09
C GLU A 210 5.31 -13.12 -33.32
N ILE A 211 5.52 -14.13 -32.48
CA ILE A 211 6.52 -15.18 -32.64
C ILE A 211 5.77 -16.49 -32.54
N GLU A 212 5.73 -17.26 -33.64
CA GLU A 212 5.13 -18.59 -33.61
C GLU A 212 6.22 -19.66 -33.51
N VAL A 213 6.07 -20.59 -32.58
CA VAL A 213 6.88 -21.81 -32.51
C VAL A 213 6.00 -22.96 -32.93
N MET A 214 6.21 -23.44 -34.15
CA MET A 214 5.39 -24.48 -34.76
C MET A 214 5.92 -25.85 -34.33
N ALA A 215 5.14 -26.52 -33.48
CA ALA A 215 5.51 -27.82 -32.93
C ALA A 215 4.37 -28.83 -33.04
N THR A 216 4.73 -30.11 -32.97
CA THR A 216 3.76 -31.21 -32.91
C THR A 216 2.98 -31.14 -31.59
N ALA A 217 1.65 -31.11 -31.70
CA ALA A 217 0.70 -31.13 -30.59
C ALA A 217 -0.44 -32.12 -30.91
N THR A 218 -1.18 -32.53 -29.88
CA THR A 218 -2.41 -33.32 -30.03
C THR A 218 -3.54 -32.46 -30.61
N GLU A 219 -4.53 -33.07 -31.28
CA GLU A 219 -5.73 -32.34 -31.74
C GLU A 219 -6.47 -31.58 -30.62
N ASP A 220 -6.39 -32.08 -29.38
CA ASP A 220 -6.99 -31.45 -28.19
C ASP A 220 -6.20 -30.24 -27.69
N GLU A 221 -4.87 -30.21 -27.91
CA GLU A 221 -4.03 -29.03 -27.65
C GLU A 221 -4.13 -27.98 -28.77
N ALA A 222 -4.46 -28.38 -30.00
CA ALA A 222 -4.66 -27.46 -31.13
C ALA A 222 -6.04 -26.79 -31.15
N LYS A 223 -7.03 -27.39 -30.48
CA LYS A 223 -8.30 -26.73 -30.16
C LYS A 223 -8.04 -25.86 -28.91
N GLN A 224 -8.33 -24.55 -29.00
CA GLN A 224 -8.45 -23.68 -27.83
C GLN A 224 -9.10 -24.47 -26.68
N ALA A 225 -8.48 -24.47 -25.50
CA ALA A 225 -9.02 -25.17 -24.33
C ALA A 225 -10.54 -24.90 -24.25
N ALA A 226 -11.33 -25.98 -24.16
CA ALA A 226 -12.78 -25.87 -24.10
C ALA A 226 -13.18 -24.78 -23.09
N PRO A 227 -14.18 -23.94 -23.40
CA PRO A 227 -14.58 -22.85 -22.50
C PRO A 227 -14.79 -23.37 -21.08
N ARG A 228 -14.27 -22.62 -20.11
CA ARG A 228 -14.36 -22.97 -18.69
C ARG A 228 -15.14 -21.90 -17.96
N ASN A 229 -15.81 -22.29 -16.86
CA ASN A 229 -16.43 -21.33 -15.98
C ASN A 229 -15.35 -20.56 -15.21
N ILE A 230 -15.08 -19.33 -15.62
CA ILE A 230 -14.08 -18.46 -14.97
C ILE A 230 -14.63 -17.73 -13.73
N ALA A 231 -15.94 -17.78 -13.49
CA ALA A 231 -16.55 -17.23 -12.29
C ALA A 231 -16.44 -18.17 -11.07
N LEU A 232 -16.22 -19.48 -11.29
CA LEU A 232 -16.25 -20.48 -10.22
C LEU A 232 -15.28 -20.16 -9.08
N GLY A 233 -15.80 -20.06 -7.86
CA GLY A 233 -15.02 -19.75 -6.64
C GLY A 233 -14.57 -18.29 -6.51
N LYS A 234 -14.88 -17.42 -7.47
CA LYS A 234 -14.47 -16.01 -7.43
C LYS A 234 -15.55 -15.15 -6.79
N VAL A 235 -15.22 -14.45 -5.71
CA VAL A 235 -16.14 -13.49 -5.09
C VAL A 235 -16.32 -12.27 -6.01
N PRO A 236 -17.56 -11.93 -6.45
CA PRO A 236 -17.77 -10.74 -7.27
C PRO A 236 -17.65 -9.46 -6.44
N TYR A 237 -17.19 -8.40 -7.09
CA TYR A 237 -17.29 -7.05 -6.57
C TYR A 237 -18.75 -6.60 -6.52
N VAL A 238 -19.15 -6.00 -5.40
CA VAL A 238 -20.49 -5.42 -5.22
C VAL A 238 -20.37 -4.04 -4.61
N TRP A 239 -21.04 -3.08 -5.24
CA TRP A 239 -21.13 -1.72 -4.76
C TRP A 239 -22.28 -1.54 -3.77
N GLY A 240 -22.05 -0.82 -2.67
CA GLY A 240 -23.05 -0.61 -1.62
C GLY A 240 -23.09 -1.75 -0.61
N LEU A 241 -24.30 -2.15 -0.17
CA LEU A 241 -24.44 -3.16 0.89
C LEU A 241 -23.97 -4.54 0.41
N THR A 242 -23.04 -5.15 1.15
CA THR A 242 -22.55 -6.51 0.88
C THR A 242 -23.72 -7.50 0.86
N PRO A 243 -23.87 -8.32 -0.20
CA PRO A 243 -24.87 -9.36 -0.21
C PRO A 243 -24.70 -10.36 0.93
N THR A 244 -25.79 -10.86 1.50
CA THR A 244 -25.70 -12.03 2.37
C THR A 244 -25.33 -13.23 1.53
N ASN A 245 -24.46 -14.12 2.04
CA ASN A 245 -24.11 -15.38 1.36
C ASN A 245 -23.54 -15.18 -0.06
N ILE A 246 -22.66 -14.20 -0.24
CA ILE A 246 -22.13 -13.80 -1.55
C ILE A 246 -21.41 -14.94 -2.29
N GLU A 247 -20.83 -15.91 -1.56
CA GLU A 247 -20.13 -17.06 -2.13
C GLU A 247 -21.05 -17.97 -2.95
N ALA A 248 -22.35 -18.00 -2.64
CA ALA A 248 -23.32 -18.80 -3.40
C ALA A 248 -23.41 -18.36 -4.87
N ILE A 249 -23.07 -17.11 -5.20
CA ILE A 249 -23.08 -16.64 -6.60
C ILE A 249 -22.10 -17.43 -7.47
N THR A 250 -21.13 -18.14 -6.87
CA THR A 250 -20.02 -18.80 -7.58
C THR A 250 -19.65 -20.15 -7.01
N ASP A 251 -20.56 -20.80 -6.27
CA ASP A 251 -20.27 -22.09 -5.63
C ASP A 251 -20.48 -23.29 -6.60
N GLY A 252 -20.93 -23.01 -7.82
CA GLY A 252 -21.16 -23.98 -8.87
C GLY A 252 -22.48 -24.74 -8.71
N LYS A 253 -23.38 -24.30 -7.80
CA LYS A 253 -24.66 -24.97 -7.54
C LYS A 253 -25.83 -24.09 -7.97
N TRP A 254 -26.70 -24.68 -8.78
CA TRP A 254 -27.96 -24.07 -9.21
C TRP A 254 -29.07 -24.40 -8.22
N ASP A 255 -29.02 -23.83 -7.01
CA ASP A 255 -29.97 -24.10 -5.93
C ASP A 255 -30.63 -22.82 -5.36
N GLU A 256 -31.41 -22.97 -4.29
CA GLU A 256 -32.14 -21.87 -3.65
C GLU A 256 -31.34 -21.16 -2.53
N ASN A 257 -30.03 -21.41 -2.45
CA ASN A 257 -29.14 -20.78 -1.46
C ASN A 257 -28.76 -19.36 -1.88
N TYR A 258 -29.74 -18.49 -2.10
CA TYR A 258 -29.53 -17.19 -2.74
C TYR A 258 -28.58 -16.25 -1.98
N ALA A 259 -27.73 -15.57 -2.74
CA ALA A 259 -27.11 -14.33 -2.32
C ALA A 259 -28.09 -13.16 -2.46
N VAL A 260 -28.37 -12.44 -1.36
CA VAL A 260 -29.35 -11.35 -1.34
C VAL A 260 -28.64 -10.02 -1.41
N HIS A 261 -28.81 -9.28 -2.51
CA HIS A 261 -28.33 -7.91 -2.59
C HIS A 261 -29.23 -7.04 -1.70
N ASN A 262 -28.72 -6.66 -0.53
CA ASN A 262 -29.50 -6.02 0.55
C ASN A 262 -30.04 -4.61 0.22
N THR A 263 -29.90 -4.18 -1.02
CA THR A 263 -30.27 -2.87 -1.53
C THR A 263 -31.42 -3.03 -2.54
N PRO A 264 -32.62 -2.49 -2.28
CA PRO A 264 -33.72 -2.35 -3.25
C PRO A 264 -33.33 -1.66 -4.57
N GLY A 265 -34.02 -1.92 -5.68
CA GLY A 265 -33.91 -1.14 -6.94
C GLY A 265 -32.84 -1.62 -7.92
N GLU A 266 -32.28 -0.70 -8.73
CA GLU A 266 -31.23 -1.03 -9.70
C GLU A 266 -29.87 -1.18 -9.00
N ASN A 267 -29.31 -2.39 -9.06
CA ASN A 267 -28.06 -2.76 -8.42
C ASN A 267 -27.15 -3.47 -9.40
N TRP A 268 -25.86 -3.53 -9.08
CA TRP A 268 -24.90 -4.19 -9.94
C TRP A 268 -23.88 -5.01 -9.15
N LEU A 269 -23.44 -6.09 -9.79
CA LEU A 269 -22.30 -6.90 -9.36
C LEU A 269 -21.36 -7.10 -10.54
N GLN A 270 -20.07 -7.30 -10.25
CA GLN A 270 -19.03 -7.37 -11.25
C GLN A 270 -18.00 -8.44 -10.95
N PHE A 271 -17.64 -9.20 -11.98
CA PHE A 271 -16.48 -10.08 -11.99
C PHE A 271 -15.33 -9.38 -12.69
N GLU A 272 -14.15 -9.43 -12.09
CA GLU A 272 -12.95 -8.73 -12.54
C GLU A 272 -11.82 -9.72 -12.73
N PHE A 273 -11.25 -9.76 -13.92
CA PHE A 273 -10.23 -10.73 -14.28
C PHE A 273 -8.94 -10.02 -14.65
N LYS A 274 -7.82 -10.63 -14.24
CA LYS A 274 -6.46 -10.22 -14.56
C LYS A 274 -6.21 -10.35 -16.06
N ASN A 275 -6.67 -11.45 -16.64
CA ASN A 275 -6.51 -11.72 -18.07
C ASN A 275 -7.75 -11.26 -18.86
N THR A 276 -7.54 -10.99 -20.15
CA THR A 276 -8.64 -10.79 -21.09
C THR A 276 -9.01 -12.14 -21.70
N TYR A 277 -10.28 -12.52 -21.58
CA TYR A 277 -10.82 -13.77 -22.11
C TYR A 277 -11.73 -13.52 -23.30
N ASP A 278 -11.88 -14.55 -24.13
CA ASP A 278 -12.91 -14.62 -25.16
C ASP A 278 -14.15 -15.30 -24.56
N MET A 279 -15.15 -14.49 -24.25
CA MET A 279 -16.37 -14.87 -23.52
C MET A 279 -17.35 -15.57 -24.48
N LYS A 280 -17.79 -16.77 -24.11
CA LYS A 280 -18.64 -17.63 -24.95
C LYS A 280 -20.09 -17.64 -24.54
N SER A 281 -20.35 -17.78 -23.25
CA SER A 281 -21.72 -17.71 -22.72
C SER A 281 -21.73 -17.28 -21.27
N ILE A 282 -22.82 -16.64 -20.87
CA ILE A 282 -23.10 -16.29 -19.49
C ILE A 282 -24.39 -16.98 -19.10
N LYS A 283 -24.41 -17.62 -17.94
CA LYS A 283 -25.62 -18.15 -17.34
C LYS A 283 -25.86 -17.45 -16.01
N LEU A 284 -26.99 -16.79 -15.89
CA LEU A 284 -27.33 -15.95 -14.73
C LEU A 284 -28.51 -16.56 -13.96
N GLY A 285 -28.25 -16.93 -12.71
CA GLY A 285 -29.23 -17.43 -11.76
C GLY A 285 -29.85 -16.32 -10.93
N LEU A 286 -31.15 -16.12 -11.09
CA LEU A 286 -31.94 -15.19 -10.30
C LEU A 286 -33.10 -15.93 -9.65
N GLU A 287 -33.53 -15.48 -8.47
CA GLU A 287 -34.77 -15.96 -7.85
C GLU A 287 -35.95 -15.78 -8.82
N PRO A 288 -36.84 -16.78 -8.97
CA PRO A 288 -38.04 -16.64 -9.77
C PRO A 288 -38.86 -15.39 -9.41
N GLY A 289 -39.32 -14.66 -10.43
CA GLY A 289 -40.05 -13.41 -10.25
C GLY A 289 -39.96 -12.49 -11.46
N THR A 290 -40.55 -11.31 -11.34
CA THR A 290 -40.54 -10.30 -12.42
C THR A 290 -39.48 -9.24 -12.15
N TYR A 291 -38.71 -8.91 -13.18
CA TYR A 291 -37.63 -7.93 -13.14
C TYR A 291 -37.94 -6.78 -14.08
N ASP A 292 -37.82 -5.55 -13.57
CA ASP A 292 -38.02 -4.33 -14.35
C ASP A 292 -36.93 -4.20 -15.42
N SER A 293 -35.68 -4.50 -15.06
CA SER A 293 -34.53 -4.50 -15.96
C SER A 293 -33.50 -5.58 -15.60
N ILE A 294 -32.94 -6.23 -16.61
CA ILE A 294 -31.80 -7.14 -16.49
C ILE A 294 -30.82 -6.78 -17.62
N LYS A 295 -29.57 -6.46 -17.27
CA LYS A 295 -28.52 -6.16 -18.23
C LYS A 295 -27.25 -6.90 -17.88
N ALA A 296 -26.55 -7.40 -18.90
CA ALA A 296 -25.20 -7.95 -18.77
C ALA A 296 -24.24 -7.26 -19.73
N TYR A 297 -23.01 -7.05 -19.29
CA TYR A 297 -21.95 -6.37 -20.03
C TYR A 297 -20.67 -7.19 -19.98
N VAL A 298 -19.93 -7.19 -21.09
CA VAL A 298 -18.55 -7.66 -21.19
C VAL A 298 -17.69 -6.45 -21.51
N LEU A 299 -16.67 -6.17 -20.68
CA LEU A 299 -15.89 -4.93 -20.73
C LEU A 299 -14.38 -5.22 -20.70
N ASN A 300 -13.58 -4.25 -21.14
CA ASN A 300 -12.12 -4.26 -21.03
C ASN A 300 -11.70 -3.39 -19.83
N GLY A 301 -11.45 -4.02 -18.68
CA GLY A 301 -11.11 -3.37 -17.42
C GLY A 301 -12.32 -2.98 -16.56
N PRO A 302 -12.11 -2.65 -15.27
CA PRO A 302 -13.17 -2.16 -14.39
C PRO A 302 -13.53 -0.71 -14.76
N ILE A 303 -14.79 -0.33 -14.56
CA ILE A 303 -15.21 1.07 -14.68
C ILE A 303 -14.82 1.80 -13.40
N THR A 304 -13.90 2.75 -13.50
CA THR A 304 -13.30 3.46 -12.37
C THR A 304 -14.12 4.66 -11.87
N LYS A 305 -15.22 5.01 -12.54
CA LYS A 305 -16.09 6.13 -12.16
C LYS A 305 -17.49 5.67 -11.78
N ILE A 306 -17.87 6.00 -10.54
CA ILE A 306 -19.20 5.75 -9.98
C ILE A 306 -19.85 7.11 -9.72
N GLN A 307 -21.04 7.35 -10.28
CA GLN A 307 -21.81 8.58 -10.07
C GLN A 307 -23.14 8.22 -9.40
N ASN A 308 -23.37 8.74 -8.19
CA ASN A 308 -24.57 8.45 -7.39
C ASN A 308 -24.82 6.94 -7.18
N GLY A 309 -23.76 6.17 -7.02
CA GLY A 309 -23.79 4.72 -6.84
C GLY A 309 -24.12 3.89 -8.09
N LEU A 310 -24.35 4.55 -9.22
CA LEU A 310 -24.46 3.92 -10.52
C LEU A 310 -23.16 4.12 -11.30
N PRO A 311 -22.72 3.13 -12.09
CA PRO A 311 -21.62 3.36 -13.00
C PRO A 311 -22.02 4.37 -14.09
N GLU A 312 -21.02 5.04 -14.67
CA GLU A 312 -21.22 5.83 -15.88
C GLU A 312 -22.04 5.03 -16.92
N LYS A 313 -23.01 5.69 -17.58
CA LYS A 313 -23.94 5.02 -18.52
C LYS A 313 -23.14 4.20 -19.53
N MET A 314 -23.25 2.88 -19.43
CA MET A 314 -22.64 1.97 -20.38
C MET A 314 -23.51 1.87 -21.63
N ALA A 315 -22.89 2.08 -22.79
CA ALA A 315 -23.50 1.76 -24.06
C ALA A 315 -23.32 0.26 -24.36
N ASN A 316 -24.31 -0.33 -25.04
CA ASN A 316 -24.22 -1.66 -25.67
C ASN A 316 -24.05 -2.84 -24.70
N PRO A 317 -25.06 -3.16 -23.87
CA PRO A 317 -25.09 -4.43 -23.16
C PRO A 317 -25.04 -5.63 -24.12
N VAL A 318 -24.39 -6.72 -23.71
CA VAL A 318 -24.44 -8.00 -24.45
C VAL A 318 -25.77 -8.73 -24.26
N TYR A 319 -26.53 -8.35 -23.23
CA TYR A 319 -27.88 -8.79 -22.97
C TYR A 319 -28.67 -7.68 -22.28
N GLU A 320 -29.89 -7.41 -22.76
CA GLU A 320 -30.81 -6.48 -22.13
C GLU A 320 -32.24 -7.01 -22.24
N ALA A 321 -32.94 -7.00 -21.11
CA ALA A 321 -34.36 -7.34 -21.03
C ALA A 321 -35.08 -6.37 -20.09
N SER A 322 -36.35 -6.12 -20.39
CA SER A 322 -37.22 -5.23 -19.61
C SER A 322 -38.55 -5.91 -19.32
N ALA A 323 -39.07 -5.74 -18.10
CA ALA A 323 -40.31 -6.37 -17.63
C ALA A 323 -40.33 -7.91 -17.84
N GLN A 324 -39.21 -8.58 -17.57
CA GLN A 324 -39.04 -10.02 -17.79
C GLN A 324 -39.45 -10.83 -16.57
N THR A 325 -40.29 -11.85 -16.76
CA THR A 325 -40.54 -12.87 -15.73
C THR A 325 -39.52 -14.00 -15.88
N VAL A 326 -38.74 -14.21 -14.82
CA VAL A 326 -37.72 -15.26 -14.71
C VAL A 326 -38.33 -16.45 -13.95
N THR A 327 -38.26 -17.64 -14.55
CA THR A 327 -38.70 -18.91 -13.93
C THR A 327 -37.60 -19.97 -13.93
N LYS A 328 -36.50 -19.72 -14.65
CA LYS A 328 -35.32 -20.56 -14.78
C LYS A 328 -34.10 -19.66 -15.04
N PRO A 329 -32.86 -20.17 -14.87
CA PRO A 329 -31.66 -19.42 -15.22
C PRO A 329 -31.71 -18.81 -16.62
N ILE A 330 -31.12 -17.63 -16.75
CA ILE A 330 -31.03 -16.91 -18.04
C ILE A 330 -29.74 -17.35 -18.73
N ASP A 331 -29.89 -18.06 -19.84
CA ASP A 331 -28.77 -18.49 -20.71
C ASP A 331 -28.52 -17.44 -21.80
N ILE A 332 -27.39 -16.74 -21.72
CA ILE A 332 -26.94 -15.71 -22.67
C ILE A 332 -25.81 -16.31 -23.52
N GLN A 333 -26.09 -16.55 -24.80
CA GLN A 333 -25.06 -16.96 -25.76
C GLN A 333 -24.38 -15.72 -26.34
N LEU A 334 -23.05 -15.66 -26.25
CA LEU A 334 -22.28 -14.52 -26.73
C LEU A 334 -21.75 -14.81 -28.15
N PRO A 335 -21.79 -13.84 -29.07
CA PRO A 335 -21.19 -14.00 -30.39
C PRO A 335 -19.66 -14.14 -30.27
N GLY A 336 -19.04 -14.89 -31.19
CA GLY A 336 -17.66 -15.40 -31.11
C GLY A 336 -16.50 -14.37 -31.07
N ASN A 337 -16.76 -13.08 -30.86
CA ASN A 337 -15.77 -12.00 -30.75
C ASN A 337 -15.89 -11.19 -29.44
N GLN A 338 -16.64 -11.66 -28.43
CA GLN A 338 -16.80 -10.92 -27.18
C GLN A 338 -15.60 -11.09 -26.25
N LYS A 339 -14.57 -10.26 -26.46
CA LYS A 339 -13.42 -10.21 -25.56
C LYS A 339 -13.67 -9.26 -24.39
N GLY A 340 -13.25 -9.66 -23.20
CA GLY A 340 -13.30 -8.80 -22.02
C GLY A 340 -12.49 -9.35 -20.86
N SER A 341 -12.19 -8.48 -19.91
CA SER A 341 -11.58 -8.83 -18.61
C SER A 341 -12.55 -8.54 -17.45
N THR A 342 -13.78 -8.13 -17.75
CA THR A 342 -14.78 -7.77 -16.76
C THR A 342 -16.16 -8.18 -17.25
N VAL A 343 -16.96 -8.79 -16.37
CA VAL A 343 -18.37 -9.08 -16.63
C VAL A 343 -19.22 -8.42 -15.57
N ARG A 344 -20.18 -7.58 -15.97
CA ARG A 344 -21.03 -6.84 -15.05
C ARG A 344 -22.49 -7.13 -15.30
N PHE A 345 -23.25 -7.28 -14.22
CA PHE A 345 -24.70 -7.40 -14.25
C PHE A 345 -25.32 -6.17 -13.61
N VAL A 346 -26.35 -5.61 -14.24
CA VAL A 346 -27.17 -4.53 -13.69
C VAL A 346 -28.61 -5.01 -13.67
N VAL A 347 -29.18 -5.20 -12.49
CA VAL A 347 -30.47 -5.87 -12.29
C VAL A 347 -31.36 -5.03 -11.38
N LYS A 348 -32.62 -4.87 -11.78
CA LYS A 348 -33.69 -4.27 -10.97
C LYS A 348 -34.87 -5.23 -10.89
N LYS A 349 -35.14 -5.74 -9.70
CA LYS A 349 -36.38 -6.51 -9.43
C LYS A 349 -37.56 -5.56 -9.30
N ASN A 350 -38.75 -6.02 -9.71
CA ASN A 350 -39.96 -5.20 -9.63
C ASN A 350 -40.31 -4.79 -8.19
N ASN A 351 -41.14 -3.76 -8.06
CA ASN A 351 -41.61 -3.21 -6.78
C ASN A 351 -40.45 -2.84 -5.82
N ASP A 352 -39.28 -2.51 -6.37
CA ASP A 352 -38.05 -2.25 -5.63
C ASP A 352 -37.70 -3.36 -4.62
N SER A 353 -37.98 -4.62 -4.96
CA SER A 353 -37.56 -5.75 -4.12
C SER A 353 -36.04 -5.98 -4.23
N PRO A 354 -35.40 -6.54 -3.19
CA PRO A 354 -34.00 -6.98 -3.27
C PRO A 354 -33.78 -7.99 -4.40
N VAL A 355 -32.65 -7.87 -5.10
CA VAL A 355 -32.23 -8.86 -6.10
C VAL A 355 -31.59 -10.04 -5.39
N LYS A 356 -31.94 -11.26 -5.82
CA LYS A 356 -31.39 -12.50 -5.27
C LYS A 356 -30.74 -13.31 -6.38
N TYR A 357 -29.47 -13.62 -6.21
CA TYR A 357 -28.64 -14.37 -7.16
C TYR A 357 -28.42 -15.79 -6.63
N SER A 358 -28.63 -16.81 -7.46
CA SER A 358 -28.32 -18.20 -7.05
C SER A 358 -26.93 -18.62 -7.47
N GLU A 359 -26.52 -18.32 -8.71
CA GLU A 359 -25.24 -18.73 -9.30
C GLU A 359 -25.00 -17.89 -10.57
N VAL A 360 -23.74 -17.69 -10.93
CA VAL A 360 -23.29 -17.11 -12.20
C VAL A 360 -22.21 -17.97 -12.81
N GLU A 361 -22.47 -18.49 -14.00
CA GLU A 361 -21.43 -19.14 -14.82
C GLU A 361 -21.01 -18.21 -15.96
N ILE A 362 -19.71 -18.01 -16.12
CA ILE A 362 -19.12 -17.28 -17.25
C ILE A 362 -18.20 -18.25 -17.99
N GLN A 363 -18.69 -18.80 -19.09
CA GLN A 363 -17.90 -19.70 -19.94
C GLN A 363 -17.02 -18.88 -20.85
N ALA A 364 -15.70 -19.03 -20.71
CA ALA A 364 -14.74 -18.29 -21.50
C ALA A 364 -13.55 -19.15 -21.91
N SER A 365 -12.96 -18.83 -23.06
CA SER A 365 -11.68 -19.38 -23.53
C SER A 365 -10.57 -18.34 -23.37
N GLY A 366 -9.40 -18.77 -22.94
CA GLY A 366 -8.22 -17.91 -22.81
C GLY A 366 -6.94 -18.75 -22.76
N ASP A 367 -5.82 -18.11 -23.03
CA ASP A 367 -4.51 -18.78 -23.12
C ASP A 367 -3.94 -19.12 -21.73
N SER A 368 -4.44 -18.45 -20.68
CA SER A 368 -4.18 -18.75 -19.28
C SER A 368 -5.43 -18.46 -18.45
N TYR A 369 -5.73 -19.36 -17.51
CA TYR A 369 -6.76 -19.17 -16.47
C TYR A 369 -6.15 -18.82 -15.11
N ASP A 370 -4.85 -18.52 -15.09
CA ASP A 370 -4.15 -18.14 -13.87
C ASP A 370 -4.54 -16.71 -13.45
N GLU A 371 -5.55 -16.66 -12.59
CA GLU A 371 -6.03 -15.48 -11.90
C GLU A 371 -5.36 -15.31 -10.52
N ALA A 372 -4.36 -16.14 -10.19
CA ALA A 372 -3.63 -15.99 -8.93
C ALA A 372 -2.81 -14.70 -8.93
N ASP A 373 -2.79 -14.07 -7.76
CA ASP A 373 -1.85 -13.00 -7.49
C ASP A 373 -0.43 -13.55 -7.42
N ALA A 374 0.52 -12.72 -7.84
CA ALA A 374 1.89 -12.98 -7.50
C ALA A 374 2.02 -13.01 -5.97
N ALA A 375 2.73 -14.02 -5.45
CA ALA A 375 3.08 -14.05 -4.04
C ALA A 375 3.80 -12.75 -3.67
N TYR A 376 3.44 -12.19 -2.51
CA TYR A 376 4.11 -10.99 -2.01
C TYR A 376 5.62 -11.23 -1.88
N VAL A 377 6.41 -10.35 -2.51
CA VAL A 377 7.85 -10.29 -2.34
C VAL A 377 8.21 -8.90 -1.81
N ALA A 378 8.78 -8.85 -0.61
CA ALA A 378 9.20 -7.58 -0.02
C ALA A 378 10.21 -6.86 -0.93
N PRO A 379 10.13 -5.53 -1.06
CA PRO A 379 11.07 -4.76 -1.86
C PRO A 379 12.49 -4.91 -1.29
N LYS A 380 13.50 -4.93 -2.16
CA LYS A 380 14.90 -4.88 -1.73
C LYS A 380 15.13 -3.55 -1.00
N SER A 381 15.51 -3.63 0.27
CA SER A 381 15.68 -2.47 1.14
C SER A 381 16.95 -2.59 1.97
N LYS A 382 17.58 -1.45 2.26
CA LYS A 382 18.64 -1.35 3.28
C LYS A 382 18.09 -1.39 4.71
N TYR A 383 16.77 -1.24 4.86
CA TYR A 383 16.05 -1.35 6.12
C TYR A 383 15.43 -2.75 6.19
N ASP A 384 16.25 -3.71 6.55
CA ASP A 384 15.95 -5.14 6.52
C ASP A 384 15.79 -5.77 7.91
N THR A 385 16.08 -5.01 8.96
CA THR A 385 16.00 -5.48 10.35
C THR A 385 14.66 -5.09 10.95
N LEU A 386 13.82 -6.08 11.28
CA LEU A 386 12.56 -5.84 12.00
C LEU A 386 12.86 -5.28 13.40
N VAL A 387 12.34 -4.11 13.71
CA VAL A 387 12.57 -3.43 15.00
C VAL A 387 11.30 -3.27 15.83
N TRP A 388 10.14 -3.27 15.18
CA TRP A 388 8.85 -3.19 15.85
C TRP A 388 7.76 -3.81 14.97
N ALA A 389 6.80 -4.48 15.61
CA ALA A 389 5.67 -5.06 14.92
C ALA A 389 4.45 -5.19 15.84
N ASP A 390 3.28 -5.24 15.24
CA ASP A 390 2.10 -5.85 15.82
C ASP A 390 1.47 -6.82 14.81
N GLU A 391 1.26 -8.05 15.25
CA GLU A 391 0.69 -9.14 14.46
C GLU A 391 -0.79 -9.37 14.82
N PHE A 392 -1.35 -8.60 15.77
CA PHE A 392 -2.76 -8.62 16.16
C PHE A 392 -3.34 -9.99 16.56
N ASN A 393 -2.49 -10.97 16.85
CA ASN A 393 -2.86 -12.33 17.25
C ASN A 393 -3.34 -12.47 18.70
N GLY A 394 -3.14 -11.41 19.50
CA GLY A 394 -3.62 -11.33 20.88
C GLY A 394 -5.15 -11.33 20.99
N PRO A 395 -5.72 -11.46 22.20
CA PRO A 395 -7.17 -11.45 22.39
C PRO A 395 -7.78 -10.03 22.34
N LYS A 396 -6.96 -8.99 22.39
CA LYS A 396 -7.35 -7.57 22.40
C LYS A 396 -6.20 -6.72 21.84
N ILE A 397 -6.47 -5.46 21.55
CA ILE A 397 -5.46 -4.47 21.18
C ILE A 397 -4.39 -4.37 22.28
N ASP A 398 -3.12 -4.38 21.86
CA ASP A 398 -1.99 -4.15 22.75
C ASP A 398 -1.84 -2.64 23.00
N GLU A 399 -2.46 -2.17 24.09
CA GLU A 399 -2.39 -0.76 24.46
C GLU A 399 -1.02 -0.34 25.00
N SER A 400 -0.04 -1.24 25.14
CA SER A 400 1.36 -0.81 25.32
C SER A 400 1.97 -0.27 24.02
N LYS A 401 1.40 -0.64 22.87
CA LYS A 401 1.81 -0.22 21.52
C LYS A 401 0.93 0.86 20.91
N TRP A 402 -0.38 0.80 21.19
CA TRP A 402 -1.38 1.65 20.55
C TRP A 402 -2.17 2.47 21.56
N ASN A 403 -2.39 3.75 21.25
CA ASN A 403 -3.48 4.54 21.80
C ASN A 403 -4.71 4.32 20.94
N ILE A 404 -5.86 4.13 21.59
CA ILE A 404 -7.16 4.10 20.92
C ILE A 404 -7.82 5.46 21.15
N ILE A 405 -8.25 6.12 20.08
CA ILE A 405 -8.91 7.43 20.17
C ILE A 405 -10.38 7.19 20.51
N ASP A 406 -10.84 7.79 21.60
CA ASP A 406 -12.17 7.55 22.17
C ASP A 406 -12.88 8.87 22.49
N GLY A 407 -14.06 9.08 21.92
CA GLY A 407 -14.89 10.27 22.13
C GLY A 407 -14.65 11.44 21.16
N MET A 408 -13.69 11.33 20.24
CA MET A 408 -13.36 12.39 19.27
C MET A 408 -14.36 12.43 18.11
N ALA A 409 -15.04 13.56 17.91
CA ALA A 409 -15.80 13.79 16.69
C ALA A 409 -14.83 14.15 15.55
N ASN A 410 -14.84 13.37 14.47
CA ASN A 410 -14.07 13.63 13.27
C ASN A 410 -14.91 13.39 12.02
N HIS A 411 -14.97 14.39 11.15
CA HIS A 411 -15.85 14.40 9.99
C HIS A 411 -17.31 14.00 10.34
N GLY A 412 -17.87 13.00 9.66
CA GLY A 412 -19.21 12.47 9.89
C GLY A 412 -19.31 11.37 10.95
N ALA A 413 -18.26 11.09 11.73
CA ALA A 413 -18.25 10.03 12.75
C ALA A 413 -17.69 10.46 14.12
N ILE A 414 -17.93 9.63 15.14
CA ILE A 414 -17.22 9.68 16.42
C ILE A 414 -16.26 8.50 16.49
N TYR A 415 -14.99 8.77 16.69
CA TYR A 415 -14.03 7.73 17.03
C TYR A 415 -14.28 7.21 18.43
N ASN A 416 -14.36 5.88 18.55
CA ASN A 416 -14.68 5.24 19.81
C ASN A 416 -13.91 3.92 19.95
N ARG A 417 -13.62 3.58 21.20
CA ARG A 417 -12.96 2.31 21.55
C ARG A 417 -13.73 1.09 21.05
N GLY A 418 -15.06 1.13 21.12
CA GLY A 418 -15.92 0.00 20.72
C GLY A 418 -15.88 -0.33 19.23
N ALA A 419 -15.40 0.58 18.38
CA ALA A 419 -15.18 0.34 16.96
C ALA A 419 -13.84 -0.32 16.65
N VAL A 420 -12.98 -0.54 17.65
CA VAL A 420 -11.66 -1.12 17.46
C VAL A 420 -11.56 -2.43 18.23
N GLY A 421 -11.19 -3.52 17.55
CA GLY A 421 -11.05 -4.81 18.20
C GLY A 421 -10.24 -5.82 17.40
N ILE A 422 -10.08 -7.02 17.97
CA ILE A 422 -9.47 -8.16 17.28
C ILE A 422 -10.56 -9.10 16.78
N LYS A 423 -10.55 -9.41 15.49
CA LYS A 423 -11.35 -10.49 14.88
C LYS A 423 -10.45 -11.67 14.58
N LYS A 424 -10.95 -12.89 14.82
CA LYS A 424 -10.25 -14.16 14.51
C LYS A 424 -11.09 -15.01 13.57
N GLY A 425 -10.48 -15.99 12.91
CA GLY A 425 -11.23 -16.94 12.08
C GLY A 425 -11.66 -16.39 10.73
N LEU A 426 -11.05 -15.28 10.28
CA LEU A 426 -11.27 -14.75 8.94
C LEU A 426 -10.38 -15.48 7.93
N GLU A 427 -10.77 -15.48 6.66
CA GLU A 427 -10.00 -16.09 5.55
C GLU A 427 -9.65 -17.59 5.76
N GLY A 428 -10.44 -18.31 6.57
CA GLY A 428 -10.23 -19.74 6.85
C GLY A 428 -9.13 -20.05 7.87
N ASP A 429 -8.43 -19.04 8.40
CA ASP A 429 -7.42 -19.19 9.45
C ASP A 429 -8.03 -18.92 10.83
N LYS A 430 -8.23 -20.00 11.61
CA LYS A 430 -8.87 -19.95 12.94
C LYS A 430 -7.99 -19.33 14.02
N ASP A 431 -6.67 -19.37 13.84
CA ASP A 431 -5.72 -18.97 14.86
C ASP A 431 -5.22 -17.54 14.65
N ASN A 432 -5.23 -17.06 13.41
CA ASN A 432 -4.81 -15.70 13.06
C ASN A 432 -5.81 -14.63 13.53
N GLY A 433 -5.27 -13.54 14.08
CA GLY A 433 -6.02 -12.38 14.52
C GLY A 433 -5.80 -11.19 13.60
N TYR A 434 -6.85 -10.37 13.45
CA TYR A 434 -6.85 -9.16 12.64
C TYR A 434 -7.35 -8.01 13.49
N LEU A 435 -6.66 -6.87 13.45
CA LEU A 435 -7.24 -5.62 13.88
C LEU A 435 -8.43 -5.31 12.95
N ALA A 436 -9.58 -5.02 13.53
CA ALA A 436 -10.76 -4.51 12.85
C ALA A 436 -11.08 -3.09 13.33
N ILE A 437 -11.12 -2.15 12.39
CA ILE A 437 -11.60 -0.78 12.59
C ILE A 437 -12.98 -0.68 11.92
N ASN A 438 -14.02 -0.70 12.74
CA ASN A 438 -15.42 -0.79 12.33
C ASN A 438 -16.05 0.58 12.10
N SER A 439 -16.61 0.80 10.92
CA SER A 439 -17.46 1.95 10.62
C SER A 439 -18.92 1.54 10.66
N LYS A 440 -19.70 2.16 11.56
CA LYS A 440 -21.09 1.77 11.84
C LYS A 440 -22.04 2.95 11.92
N ASN A 441 -23.19 2.83 11.26
CA ASN A 441 -24.29 3.77 11.37
C ASN A 441 -25.24 3.37 12.51
N HIS A 442 -25.51 4.30 13.42
CA HIS A 442 -26.46 4.15 14.53
C HIS A 442 -27.85 4.71 14.20
N GLY A 443 -28.04 5.25 12.99
CA GLY A 443 -29.32 5.70 12.45
C GLY A 443 -29.76 7.08 12.92
N THR A 444 -29.57 7.42 14.21
CA THR A 444 -29.80 8.76 14.75
C THR A 444 -28.62 9.25 15.57
N LYS A 445 -28.55 10.58 15.76
CA LYS A 445 -27.53 11.22 16.59
C LYS A 445 -27.63 10.70 18.03
N GLU A 446 -28.84 10.63 18.58
CA GLU A 446 -29.10 10.19 19.96
C GLU A 446 -28.69 8.73 20.19
N ALA A 447 -28.98 7.86 19.21
CA ALA A 447 -28.55 6.47 19.24
C ALA A 447 -27.02 6.35 19.20
N LEU A 448 -26.36 7.14 18.35
CA LEU A 448 -24.90 7.25 18.32
C LEU A 448 -24.35 7.67 19.69
N LYS A 449 -24.84 8.78 20.27
CA LYS A 449 -24.36 9.27 21.59
C LYS A 449 -24.48 8.20 22.66
N LYS A 450 -25.63 7.51 22.69
CA LYS A 450 -25.87 6.43 23.65
C LYS A 450 -24.94 5.24 23.43
N ALA A 451 -24.72 4.85 22.17
CA ALA A 451 -23.92 3.68 21.83
C ALA A 451 -22.43 3.87 22.16
N VAL A 452 -21.88 5.06 21.90
CA VAL A 452 -20.46 5.36 22.18
C VAL A 452 -20.22 5.92 23.58
N GLY A 453 -21.28 6.11 24.38
CA GLY A 453 -21.18 6.74 25.70
C GLY A 453 -20.62 8.16 25.62
N TRP A 454 -21.09 8.96 24.65
CA TRP A 454 -20.40 10.18 24.26
C TRP A 454 -20.38 11.23 25.36
N ASP A 455 -19.17 11.54 25.83
CA ASP A 455 -18.83 12.73 26.59
C ASP A 455 -17.99 13.66 25.67
N PRO A 456 -18.56 14.77 25.18
CA PRO A 456 -17.90 15.58 24.16
C PRO A 456 -16.67 16.28 24.71
N TYR A 457 -15.60 16.30 23.91
CA TYR A 457 -14.53 17.24 24.15
C TYR A 457 -15.06 18.69 24.08
N PRO A 458 -14.55 19.60 24.93
CA PRO A 458 -14.96 21.01 24.93
C PRO A 458 -14.87 21.62 23.54
N GLY A 459 -15.95 22.25 23.08
CA GLY A 459 -15.98 22.94 21.78
C GLY A 459 -16.19 22.03 20.56
N GLN A 460 -16.53 20.75 20.73
CA GLN A 460 -16.89 19.84 19.62
C GLN A 460 -18.42 19.57 19.53
N PRO A 461 -19.22 20.43 18.88
CA PRO A 461 -20.60 20.09 18.58
C PRO A 461 -20.67 19.00 17.48
N LEU A 462 -21.61 18.05 17.55
CA LEU A 462 -21.93 17.23 16.37
C LEU A 462 -22.82 17.98 15.42
N ASN A 463 -22.57 17.75 14.14
CA ASN A 463 -23.48 18.12 13.08
C ASN A 463 -24.82 17.37 13.19
N ASP A 464 -25.90 17.95 12.66
CA ASP A 464 -27.26 17.38 12.76
C ASP A 464 -27.44 16.02 12.09
N LYS A 465 -26.55 15.67 11.16
CA LYS A 465 -26.60 14.42 10.40
C LYS A 465 -25.53 13.39 10.82
N GLN A 466 -24.83 13.65 11.93
CA GLN A 466 -23.76 12.76 12.40
C GLN A 466 -24.36 11.57 13.16
N THR A 467 -24.32 10.40 12.52
CA THR A 467 -24.92 9.16 13.04
C THR A 467 -23.95 7.98 13.04
N TRP A 468 -22.68 8.22 12.72
CA TRP A 468 -21.68 7.18 12.56
C TRP A 468 -20.70 7.13 13.72
N SER A 469 -20.25 5.91 14.01
CA SER A 469 -19.07 5.66 14.83
C SER A 469 -18.00 5.04 13.95
N SER A 470 -16.73 5.34 14.23
CA SER A 470 -15.59 4.64 13.64
C SER A 470 -14.44 4.53 14.63
N GLY A 471 -13.25 4.15 14.17
CA GLY A 471 -12.07 3.98 15.02
C GLY A 471 -10.80 4.58 14.43
N ARG A 472 -9.89 4.93 15.34
CA ARG A 472 -8.52 5.35 15.06
C ARG A 472 -7.61 4.79 16.14
N LEU A 473 -6.49 4.24 15.73
CA LEU A 473 -5.38 3.89 16.60
C LEU A 473 -4.12 4.60 16.15
N GLU A 474 -3.28 4.95 17.11
CA GLU A 474 -1.97 5.53 16.82
C GLU A 474 -0.94 5.10 17.86
N SER A 475 0.31 5.01 17.44
CA SER A 475 1.42 4.59 18.32
C SER A 475 2.15 5.77 18.99
N LYS A 476 1.61 6.98 18.89
CA LYS A 476 2.18 8.20 19.50
C LYS A 476 2.58 7.98 20.96
N ASN A 477 3.77 8.45 21.34
CA ASN A 477 4.36 8.28 22.68
C ASN A 477 4.59 6.82 23.13
N LYS A 478 4.27 5.83 22.30
CA LYS A 478 4.51 4.40 22.56
C LYS A 478 5.61 3.87 21.65
N TYR A 479 5.50 4.19 20.36
CA TYR A 479 6.51 3.90 19.37
C TYR A 479 6.60 5.02 18.33
N SER A 480 7.82 5.40 17.99
CA SER A 480 8.11 6.23 16.82
C SER A 480 9.45 5.79 16.27
N PHE A 481 9.68 6.07 15.00
CA PHE A 481 10.94 5.79 14.37
C PHE A 481 11.33 6.94 13.46
N LYS A 482 12.62 7.06 13.16
CA LYS A 482 13.15 8.07 12.25
C LYS A 482 13.87 7.37 11.12
N HIS A 483 13.32 7.47 9.91
CA HIS A 483 13.70 6.73 8.72
C HIS A 483 13.56 5.20 8.90
N GLY A 484 13.28 4.49 7.82
CA GLY A 484 13.05 3.06 7.84
C GLY A 484 12.07 2.62 6.76
N ARG A 485 11.61 1.38 6.84
CA ARG A 485 10.52 0.86 6.03
C ARG A 485 9.37 0.45 6.93
N MET A 486 8.18 1.00 6.71
CA MET A 486 6.94 0.52 7.31
C MET A 486 6.16 -0.27 6.27
N ALA A 487 5.67 -1.44 6.65
CA ALA A 487 4.81 -2.28 5.84
C ALA A 487 3.56 -2.66 6.65
N VAL A 488 2.40 -2.59 6.01
CA VAL A 488 1.11 -2.91 6.63
C VAL A 488 0.33 -3.81 5.69
N ARG A 489 -0.02 -5.01 6.17
CA ARG A 489 -0.89 -5.92 5.41
C ARG A 489 -2.34 -5.70 5.83
N ALA A 490 -3.17 -5.22 4.92
CA ALA A 490 -4.53 -4.81 5.23
C ALA A 490 -5.52 -5.04 4.08
N LYS A 491 -6.80 -5.17 4.43
CA LYS A 491 -7.95 -5.20 3.52
C LYS A 491 -8.88 -4.05 3.88
N VAL A 492 -8.95 -3.05 3.00
CA VAL A 492 -9.75 -1.83 3.20
C VAL A 492 -11.24 -2.09 3.02
N ASN A 493 -12.10 -1.43 3.80
CA ASN A 493 -13.52 -1.32 3.46
C ASN A 493 -13.74 -0.22 2.42
N ASP A 494 -14.78 -0.39 1.62
CA ASP A 494 -15.21 0.56 0.60
C ASP A 494 -16.67 0.98 0.84
N SER A 495 -17.23 1.72 -0.11
CA SER A 495 -18.56 2.35 -0.15
C SER A 495 -18.53 3.88 -0.05
N GLN A 496 -19.62 4.52 -0.47
CA GLN A 496 -19.72 5.97 -0.55
C GLN A 496 -19.44 6.62 0.80
N GLY A 497 -18.47 7.53 0.87
CA GLY A 497 -18.19 8.29 2.09
C GLY A 497 -17.33 7.54 3.12
N ILE A 498 -16.74 6.39 2.80
CA ILE A 498 -15.82 5.65 3.68
C ILE A 498 -14.38 5.97 3.28
N TRP A 499 -13.51 6.24 4.26
CA TRP A 499 -12.11 6.64 4.03
C TRP A 499 -11.13 5.96 4.99
N PRO A 500 -10.68 4.74 4.68
CA PRO A 500 -9.61 4.07 5.42
C PRO A 500 -8.26 4.71 5.12
N ALA A 501 -7.42 4.86 6.15
CA ALA A 501 -6.10 5.46 6.02
C ALA A 501 -5.03 4.69 6.82
N ILE A 502 -3.85 4.57 6.22
CA ILE A 502 -2.60 4.11 6.83
C ILE A 502 -1.59 5.23 6.62
N TRP A 503 -1.17 5.86 7.69
CA TRP A 503 -0.35 7.06 7.60
C TRP A 503 0.58 7.20 8.80
N MET A 504 1.47 8.18 8.72
CA MET A 504 2.39 8.51 9.79
C MET A 504 2.41 10.02 9.99
N LEU A 505 2.50 10.45 11.24
CA LEU A 505 2.62 11.86 11.60
C LEU A 505 3.87 12.09 12.44
N ALA A 506 4.48 13.25 12.32
CA ALA A 506 5.60 13.64 13.18
C ALA A 506 5.21 13.62 14.67
N GLN A 507 6.08 13.03 15.50
CA GLN A 507 5.91 12.89 16.95
C GLN A 507 5.70 14.23 17.68
N ASP A 508 6.29 15.30 17.18
CA ASP A 508 6.13 16.64 17.75
C ASP A 508 4.87 17.35 17.24
N GLU A 509 4.04 16.69 16.42
CA GLU A 509 2.78 17.20 15.85
C GLU A 509 2.92 18.60 15.25
N THR A 510 3.60 18.72 14.13
CA THR A 510 3.72 20.01 13.42
C THR A 510 2.48 20.34 12.59
N GLY A 511 1.56 19.37 12.50
CA GLY A 511 0.27 19.43 11.82
C GLY A 511 0.33 19.26 10.30
N HIS A 512 1.52 19.16 9.70
CA HIS A 512 1.66 19.00 8.24
C HIS A 512 2.84 18.13 7.80
N ASP A 513 3.63 17.59 8.73
CA ASP A 513 4.64 16.57 8.42
C ASP A 513 4.02 15.18 8.52
N GLU A 514 3.61 14.67 7.37
CA GLU A 514 2.73 13.53 7.25
C GLU A 514 3.08 12.71 6.01
N ILE A 515 3.16 11.38 6.21
CA ILE A 515 3.39 10.41 5.14
C ILE A 515 2.16 9.52 5.09
N ASP A 516 1.37 9.65 4.04
CA ASP A 516 0.24 8.79 3.77
C ASP A 516 0.70 7.59 2.97
N VAL A 517 0.77 6.44 3.63
CA VAL A 517 1.12 5.17 2.99
C VAL A 517 -0.04 4.68 2.13
N LEU A 518 -1.25 4.90 2.62
CA LEU A 518 -2.50 4.68 1.91
C LEU A 518 -3.56 5.67 2.40
N GLU A 519 -4.12 6.42 1.47
CA GLU A 519 -5.47 6.97 1.58
C GLU A 519 -6.35 6.22 0.56
N TYR A 520 -7.51 5.75 1.01
CA TYR A 520 -8.44 5.04 0.16
C TYR A 520 -9.81 5.69 0.19
N LEU A 521 -10.32 6.06 -0.98
CA LEU A 521 -11.67 6.61 -1.11
C LEU A 521 -12.61 5.46 -1.44
N GLY A 522 -13.53 5.16 -0.53
CA GLY A 522 -14.42 4.01 -0.68
C GLY A 522 -15.26 4.06 -1.96
N GLN A 523 -15.54 5.25 -2.53
CA GLN A 523 -16.18 5.48 -3.83
C GLN A 523 -15.30 5.38 -5.07
N GLU A 524 -14.01 5.13 -4.89
CA GLU A 524 -13.05 4.90 -5.97
C GLU A 524 -12.27 3.60 -5.71
N PRO A 525 -12.95 2.45 -5.69
CA PRO A 525 -12.41 1.25 -5.06
C PRO A 525 -11.21 0.61 -5.80
N TRP A 526 -10.91 1.05 -7.02
CA TRP A 526 -9.74 0.63 -7.80
C TRP A 526 -8.54 1.56 -7.64
N THR A 527 -8.65 2.62 -6.85
CA THR A 527 -7.62 3.66 -6.73
C THR A 527 -7.13 3.75 -5.29
N ALA A 528 -5.81 3.58 -5.11
CA ALA A 528 -5.11 3.88 -3.87
C ALA A 528 -4.35 5.19 -4.03
N TYR A 529 -4.33 6.02 -2.99
CA TYR A 529 -3.63 7.29 -2.97
C TYR A 529 -2.46 7.23 -1.99
N MET A 530 -1.33 7.81 -2.39
CA MET A 530 -0.17 7.99 -1.53
C MET A 530 0.26 9.45 -1.60
N THR A 531 0.49 10.05 -0.44
CA THR A 531 0.77 11.48 -0.32
C THR A 531 1.92 11.73 0.65
N ASN A 532 2.75 12.70 0.28
CA ASN A 532 3.77 13.28 1.13
C ASN A 532 3.37 14.71 1.45
N HIS A 533 2.89 14.97 2.67
CA HIS A 533 2.62 16.32 3.15
C HIS A 533 3.83 16.82 3.89
N PHE A 534 4.39 17.96 3.46
CA PHE A 534 5.61 18.50 4.04
C PHE A 534 5.53 20.02 4.22
N GLY A 535 6.40 20.52 5.09
CA GLY A 535 6.42 21.93 5.47
C GLY A 535 6.22 22.07 6.96
N VAL A 536 7.32 21.82 7.67
CA VAL A 536 7.36 21.89 9.12
C VAL A 536 7.03 23.32 9.58
N TRP A 537 6.16 23.44 10.59
CA TRP A 537 5.94 24.70 11.31
C TRP A 537 5.48 25.90 10.45
N GLY A 538 4.85 25.65 9.29
CA GLY A 538 4.25 26.70 8.46
C GLY A 538 5.18 27.35 7.43
N TYR A 539 6.43 26.90 7.30
CA TYR A 539 7.31 27.28 6.20
C TYR A 539 7.03 26.37 5.00
N ASP A 540 6.64 26.96 3.87
CA ASP A 540 6.50 26.28 2.57
C ASP A 540 5.69 24.97 2.61
N LYS A 541 4.49 25.02 3.20
CA LYS A 541 3.54 23.91 3.19
C LYS A 541 3.29 23.46 1.75
N GLY A 542 3.46 22.16 1.50
CA GLY A 542 3.28 21.56 0.20
C GLY A 542 2.94 20.09 0.32
N SER A 543 2.51 19.52 -0.80
CA SER A 543 2.31 18.08 -0.91
C SER A 543 2.75 17.57 -2.26
N ASP A 544 3.21 16.32 -2.27
CA ASP A 544 3.46 15.55 -3.47
C ASP A 544 2.62 14.26 -3.38
N SER A 545 1.67 14.09 -4.29
CA SER A 545 0.73 12.95 -4.27
C SER A 545 0.79 12.15 -5.57
N ARG A 546 0.50 10.85 -5.48
CA ARG A 546 0.30 9.97 -6.64
C ARG A 546 -0.74 8.90 -6.32
N ASN A 547 -1.47 8.48 -7.35
CA ASN A 547 -2.40 7.35 -7.23
C ASN A 547 -1.87 6.09 -7.93
N ALA A 548 -2.40 4.95 -7.51
CA ALA A 548 -2.17 3.66 -8.12
C ALA A 548 -3.52 2.99 -8.42
N SER A 549 -3.72 2.65 -9.70
CA SER A 549 -4.91 1.90 -10.14
C SER A 549 -4.57 0.44 -10.46
N ILE A 550 -5.56 -0.42 -10.31
CA ILE A 550 -5.47 -1.87 -10.54
C ILE A 550 -6.74 -2.38 -11.24
N TYR A 551 -6.71 -3.61 -11.76
CA TYR A 551 -7.84 -4.23 -12.45
C TYR A 551 -8.93 -4.76 -11.51
N GLU A 552 -8.60 -5.06 -10.26
CA GLU A 552 -9.51 -5.59 -9.25
C GLU A 552 -9.55 -4.65 -8.03
N ALA A 553 -10.73 -4.37 -7.49
CA ALA A 553 -10.84 -3.41 -6.38
C ALA A 553 -9.95 -3.78 -5.18
N TRP A 554 -9.23 -2.79 -4.63
CA TRP A 554 -8.31 -2.98 -3.50
C TRP A 554 -9.01 -3.50 -2.22
N SER A 555 -10.32 -3.32 -2.11
CA SER A 555 -11.13 -3.78 -0.98
C SER A 555 -11.45 -5.28 -0.99
N GLN A 556 -11.20 -6.00 -2.09
CA GLN A 556 -11.61 -7.41 -2.20
C GLN A 556 -10.71 -8.36 -1.42
N LYS A 557 -9.44 -8.01 -1.21
CA LYS A 557 -8.45 -8.88 -0.57
C LYS A 557 -7.43 -8.10 0.22
N PHE A 558 -6.57 -8.82 0.94
CA PHE A 558 -5.46 -8.22 1.66
C PHE A 558 -4.33 -7.85 0.69
N HIS A 559 -3.82 -6.63 0.84
CA HIS A 559 -2.65 -6.11 0.14
C HIS A 559 -1.60 -5.66 1.16
N VAL A 560 -0.33 -5.56 0.73
CA VAL A 560 0.74 -5.00 1.56
C VAL A 560 1.05 -3.58 1.08
N TYR A 561 0.68 -2.59 1.90
CA TYR A 561 0.96 -1.18 1.67
C TYR A 561 2.23 -0.79 2.42
N GLU A 562 3.20 -0.21 1.73
CA GLU A 562 4.53 0.05 2.30
C GLU A 562 5.08 1.42 1.94
N VAL A 563 5.92 1.94 2.83
CA VAL A 563 6.75 3.11 2.57
C VAL A 563 8.17 2.87 3.06
N GLU A 564 9.14 3.16 2.20
CA GLU A 564 10.55 3.32 2.57
C GLU A 564 10.88 4.80 2.67
N TRP A 565 11.17 5.26 3.87
CA TRP A 565 11.49 6.63 4.20
C TRP A 565 12.97 6.77 4.54
N SER A 566 13.66 7.65 3.82
CA SER A 566 15.09 7.93 4.00
C SER A 566 15.37 9.44 3.95
N PRO A 567 16.56 9.88 4.40
CA PRO A 567 16.95 11.28 4.27
C PRO A 567 17.01 11.78 2.82
N GLU A 568 17.12 10.88 1.83
CA GLU A 568 17.32 11.21 0.41
C GLU A 568 16.03 11.15 -0.42
N LYS A 569 15.09 10.27 -0.05
CA LYS A 569 13.82 10.03 -0.73
C LYS A 569 12.81 9.29 0.15
N ILE A 570 11.55 9.39 -0.21
CA ILE A 570 10.48 8.52 0.28
C ILE A 570 9.94 7.72 -0.92
N THR A 571 9.82 6.41 -0.80
CA THR A 571 9.33 5.51 -1.86
C THR A 571 8.19 4.65 -1.34
N TRP A 572 7.06 4.62 -2.04
CA TRP A 572 5.87 3.84 -1.70
C TRP A 572 5.79 2.59 -2.56
N PHE A 573 5.34 1.50 -1.94
CA PHE A 573 5.10 0.22 -2.59
C PHE A 573 3.70 -0.30 -2.25
N ILE A 574 3.12 -1.02 -3.21
CA ILE A 574 1.93 -1.85 -2.95
C ILE A 574 2.23 -3.23 -3.52
N ASP A 575 2.14 -4.24 -2.67
CA ASP A 575 2.51 -5.64 -2.95
C ASP A 575 3.95 -5.77 -3.48
N GLY A 576 4.88 -5.03 -2.87
CA GLY A 576 6.30 -5.01 -3.26
C GLY A 576 6.63 -4.25 -4.54
N LYS A 577 5.62 -3.74 -5.28
CA LYS A 577 5.81 -2.95 -6.50
C LYS A 577 5.92 -1.47 -6.18
N GLU A 578 7.00 -0.82 -6.60
CA GLU A 578 7.16 0.64 -6.46
C GLU A 578 6.03 1.37 -7.20
N ARG A 579 5.33 2.28 -6.52
CA ARG A 579 4.23 3.06 -7.07
C ARG A 579 4.55 4.56 -7.17
N PHE A 580 5.33 5.07 -6.23
CA PHE A 580 5.65 6.49 -6.14
C PHE A 580 6.97 6.71 -5.42
N THR A 581 7.70 7.75 -5.81
CA THR A 581 8.91 8.21 -5.11
C THR A 581 8.92 9.73 -5.11
N THR A 582 9.10 10.33 -3.92
CA THR A 582 9.44 11.74 -3.75
C THR A 582 10.93 11.84 -3.40
N LYS A 583 11.59 12.90 -3.87
CA LYS A 583 13.01 13.18 -3.60
C LYS A 583 13.12 14.55 -2.95
N ARG A 584 14.22 14.80 -2.25
CA ARG A 584 14.48 16.11 -1.66
C ARG A 584 14.43 17.18 -2.73
N ASP A 585 13.54 18.15 -2.54
CA ASP A 585 13.43 19.32 -3.40
C ASP A 585 13.53 20.60 -2.56
N CYS A 586 14.75 21.10 -2.43
CA CYS A 586 15.03 22.33 -1.69
C CYS A 586 14.44 23.59 -2.33
N ALA A 587 13.96 23.52 -3.58
CA ALA A 587 13.24 24.64 -4.20
C ALA A 587 11.78 24.72 -3.71
N LYS A 588 11.20 23.59 -3.30
CA LYS A 588 9.87 23.54 -2.66
C LYS A 588 9.99 23.68 -1.15
N SER A 589 10.72 22.77 -0.50
CA SER A 589 10.98 22.78 0.94
C SER A 589 12.20 21.90 1.24
N CYS A 590 13.19 22.47 1.92
CA CYS A 590 14.41 21.73 2.31
C CYS A 590 14.14 20.59 3.30
N ASP A 591 12.97 20.56 3.94
CA ASP A 591 12.53 19.49 4.85
C ASP A 591 11.39 18.64 4.25
N SER A 592 11.29 18.58 2.91
CA SER A 592 10.31 17.78 2.16
C SER A 592 10.34 16.27 2.40
N LEU A 593 11.30 15.78 3.20
CA LEU A 593 11.50 14.36 3.52
C LEU A 593 11.45 14.07 5.02
N HIS A 594 10.99 15.03 5.82
CA HIS A 594 10.86 14.97 7.28
C HIS A 594 12.14 14.63 8.05
N SER A 595 12.52 15.55 8.95
CA SER A 595 13.66 15.36 9.84
C SER A 595 13.29 14.86 11.25
N LEU A 596 11.99 14.70 11.53
CA LEU A 596 11.42 14.37 12.83
C LEU A 596 11.04 12.89 12.91
N PRO A 597 11.19 12.22 14.07
CA PRO A 597 10.57 10.91 14.28
C PRO A 597 9.06 10.95 14.00
N MET A 598 8.52 9.87 13.43
CA MET A 598 7.11 9.74 13.09
C MET A 598 6.52 8.49 13.72
N PHE A 599 5.21 8.51 13.98
CA PHE A 599 4.46 7.38 14.54
C PHE A 599 3.38 6.90 13.56
N PRO A 600 3.19 5.57 13.43
CA PRO A 600 2.07 4.98 12.69
C PRO A 600 0.68 5.37 13.23
N ILE A 601 -0.27 5.60 12.31
CA ILE A 601 -1.70 5.83 12.52
C ILE A 601 -2.50 4.92 11.57
N LEU A 602 -3.55 4.29 12.12
CA LEU A 602 -4.53 3.48 11.39
C LEU A 602 -5.93 3.98 11.73
N GLU A 603 -6.73 4.34 10.74
CA GLU A 603 -8.10 4.83 10.99
C GLU A 603 -9.04 4.59 9.83
N THR A 604 -10.33 4.78 10.09
CA THR A 604 -11.35 4.94 9.04
C THR A 604 -12.13 6.22 9.30
N GLN A 605 -11.93 7.25 8.48
CA GLN A 605 -12.77 8.42 8.44
C GLN A 605 -14.10 8.10 7.73
N VAL A 606 -15.17 8.82 8.06
CA VAL A 606 -16.51 8.59 7.51
C VAL A 606 -17.23 9.90 7.25
N GLY A 607 -17.67 10.10 6.01
CA GLY A 607 -18.43 11.26 5.54
C GLY A 607 -17.63 12.56 5.53
N ASP A 608 -18.16 13.59 4.89
CA ASP A 608 -17.54 14.93 4.74
C ASP A 608 -16.14 14.89 4.11
N GLY A 609 -15.44 16.02 4.07
CA GLY A 609 -14.06 16.10 3.60
C GLY A 609 -13.89 15.63 2.15
N TRP A 610 -12.81 14.88 1.87
CA TRP A 610 -12.49 14.43 0.52
C TRP A 610 -13.45 13.36 0.00
N VAL A 611 -13.94 12.46 0.87
CA VAL A 611 -14.91 11.44 0.49
C VAL A 611 -16.35 11.96 0.32
N GLY A 612 -16.60 13.21 0.73
CA GLY A 612 -17.91 13.81 0.66
C GLY A 612 -18.93 13.12 1.57
N PRO A 613 -20.22 13.44 1.46
CA PRO A 613 -21.23 12.93 2.38
C PRO A 613 -21.40 11.40 2.26
N VAL A 614 -21.71 10.76 3.39
CA VAL A 614 -22.32 9.43 3.39
C VAL A 614 -23.69 9.47 2.70
N ASP A 615 -24.08 8.36 2.08
CA ASP A 615 -25.40 8.23 1.49
C ASP A 615 -26.48 8.00 2.58
N THR A 616 -27.32 9.01 2.78
CA THR A 616 -28.42 8.96 3.77
C THR A 616 -29.57 8.05 3.36
N THR A 617 -29.65 7.63 2.10
CA THR A 617 -30.63 6.62 1.65
C THR A 617 -30.23 5.20 2.08
N LYS A 618 -29.02 5.03 2.64
CA LYS A 618 -28.45 3.76 3.10
C LYS A 618 -28.26 2.73 1.99
N ARG A 619 -28.23 3.20 0.75
CA ARG A 619 -28.20 2.39 -0.47
C ARG A 619 -26.76 2.07 -0.87
N TRP A 620 -25.88 3.07 -0.76
CA TRP A 620 -24.53 3.08 -1.32
C TRP A 620 -23.41 3.18 -0.29
N THR A 621 -23.73 3.44 0.98
CA THR A 621 -22.77 3.38 2.09
C THR A 621 -23.04 2.10 2.89
N LYS A 622 -22.02 1.28 3.13
CA LYS A 622 -22.13 0.09 3.99
C LYS A 622 -22.40 0.52 5.42
N GLN A 623 -23.53 0.07 5.98
CA GLN A 623 -24.00 0.52 7.30
C GLN A 623 -23.18 -0.03 8.48
N ASP A 624 -22.42 -1.10 8.24
CA ASP A 624 -21.54 -1.75 9.19
C ASP A 624 -20.45 -2.45 8.36
N SER A 625 -19.19 -2.03 8.49
CA SER A 625 -18.07 -2.57 7.72
C SER A 625 -16.72 -2.35 8.41
N ASP A 626 -15.77 -3.26 8.19
CA ASP A 626 -14.45 -3.19 8.80
C ASP A 626 -13.34 -2.89 7.79
N PHE A 627 -12.44 -1.99 8.19
CA PHE A 627 -11.07 -1.98 7.71
C PHE A 627 -10.28 -3.01 8.53
N LEU A 628 -9.70 -4.00 7.86
CA LEU A 628 -8.99 -5.11 8.50
C LEU A 628 -7.48 -5.00 8.31
N VAL A 629 -6.71 -5.16 9.39
CA VAL A 629 -5.25 -5.16 9.36
C VAL A 629 -4.73 -6.46 9.97
N ASP A 630 -3.93 -7.18 9.21
CA ASP A 630 -3.30 -8.44 9.61
C ASP A 630 -2.04 -8.18 10.45
N TRP A 631 -1.16 -7.30 9.95
CA TRP A 631 0.02 -6.89 10.72
C TRP A 631 0.53 -5.51 10.30
N VAL A 632 1.23 -4.87 11.22
CA VAL A 632 2.10 -3.71 10.98
C VAL A 632 3.53 -4.10 11.34
N ARG A 633 4.48 -3.86 10.44
CA ARG A 633 5.90 -4.18 10.66
C ARG A 633 6.76 -2.98 10.26
N VAL A 634 7.71 -2.64 11.12
CA VAL A 634 8.67 -1.55 10.89
C VAL A 634 10.08 -2.11 10.91
N TYR A 635 10.83 -1.78 9.86
CA TYR A 635 12.19 -2.19 9.63
C TYR A 635 13.13 -0.98 9.60
N GLN A 636 14.31 -1.13 10.18
CA GLN A 636 15.40 -0.14 10.14
C GLN A 636 16.72 -0.84 9.82
N LYS A 637 17.82 -0.10 9.73
CA LYS A 637 19.15 -0.72 9.74
C LYS A 637 19.44 -1.30 11.12
N ALA A 638 20.29 -2.33 11.17
CA ALA A 638 20.66 -3.00 12.41
C ALA A 638 21.24 -2.06 13.48
N ASP A 639 21.91 -0.98 13.09
CA ASP A 639 22.62 -0.03 13.97
C ASP A 639 21.93 1.34 14.11
N GLN A 640 20.75 1.51 13.52
CA GLN A 640 20.06 2.80 13.45
C GLN A 640 19.60 3.30 14.82
N ASP A 641 19.56 4.62 15.00
CA ASP A 641 19.09 5.25 16.24
C ASP A 641 17.63 4.85 16.56
N ARG A 642 17.36 4.60 17.85
CA ARG A 642 16.04 4.35 18.43
C ARG A 642 15.48 5.62 19.06
N VAL A 643 14.17 5.80 18.93
CA VAL A 643 13.44 6.87 19.61
C VAL A 643 13.03 6.39 21.00
N ARG A 644 13.23 7.24 22.02
CA ARG A 644 12.79 6.95 23.39
C ARG A 644 12.02 8.11 23.99
N PHE A 645 11.20 7.80 25.00
CA PHE A 645 10.27 8.75 25.60
C PHE A 645 10.36 8.73 27.12
N ASP A 646 10.18 9.90 27.70
CA ASP A 646 9.70 10.08 29.07
C ASP A 646 8.48 11.01 29.04
N ASP A 647 7.34 10.50 29.48
CA ASP A 647 6.08 11.27 29.60
C ASP A 647 5.92 11.86 31.01
N LEU A 648 6.95 11.75 31.88
CA LEU A 648 7.07 12.43 33.17
C LEU A 648 6.01 12.05 34.21
N GLU A 649 5.48 10.83 34.15
CA GLU A 649 4.56 10.29 35.16
C GLU A 649 5.27 9.72 36.38
N GLU A 650 4.64 9.83 37.56
CA GLU A 650 5.20 9.36 38.84
C GLU A 650 5.37 7.83 38.88
N GLU A 651 4.42 7.07 38.31
CA GLU A 651 4.46 5.61 38.27
C GLU A 651 4.63 5.10 36.83
N ARG A 652 5.86 4.84 36.38
CA ARG A 652 6.07 4.10 35.12
C ARG A 652 7.25 3.13 35.17
N PRO A 653 7.06 1.86 34.78
CA PRO A 653 8.16 0.95 34.56
C PRO A 653 8.88 1.35 33.27
N ALA A 654 10.18 1.63 33.35
CA ALA A 654 11.02 1.62 32.16
C ALA A 654 10.87 0.24 31.50
N ASP A 655 10.45 0.21 30.22
CA ASP A 655 10.42 -1.03 29.44
C ASP A 655 11.82 -1.42 28.94
N GLY A 656 12.82 -0.56 29.22
CA GLY A 656 14.22 -0.72 28.79
C GLY A 656 14.45 -0.43 27.31
N ILE A 657 13.39 -0.31 26.50
CA ILE A 657 13.46 -0.27 25.04
C ILE A 657 13.03 1.10 24.50
N TYR A 658 11.79 1.52 24.76
CA TYR A 658 11.22 2.78 24.25
C TYR A 658 11.04 3.82 25.36
N ARG A 659 11.06 3.44 26.63
CA ARG A 659 10.92 4.34 27.77
C ARG A 659 12.25 4.57 28.46
N LEU A 660 12.58 5.82 28.76
CA LEU A 660 13.75 6.18 29.57
C LEU A 660 13.27 6.89 30.84
N ALA A 661 13.68 6.41 32.00
CA ALA A 661 13.37 7.04 33.27
C ALA A 661 14.53 7.94 33.73
N PRO A 662 14.25 9.03 34.46
CA PRO A 662 15.29 9.86 35.05
C PRO A 662 15.94 9.12 36.22
N VAL A 663 17.25 9.32 36.38
CA VAL A 663 18.01 8.83 37.54
C VAL A 663 17.91 9.78 38.74
N SER A 664 17.55 11.04 38.51
CA SER A 664 17.21 11.98 39.57
C SER A 664 16.27 13.07 39.08
N GLN A 665 15.38 13.50 39.96
CA GLN A 665 14.52 14.67 39.83
C GLN A 665 14.70 15.49 41.10
N ASP A 666 15.07 16.77 40.98
CA ASP A 666 15.23 17.67 42.11
C ASP A 666 14.38 18.92 41.90
N ASN A 667 13.66 19.32 42.96
CA ASN A 667 12.90 20.57 43.00
C ASN A 667 11.91 20.72 41.81
N VAL A 668 11.36 19.60 41.36
CA VAL A 668 10.25 19.52 40.40
C VAL A 668 9.02 18.94 41.11
N ILE A 669 7.84 19.45 40.73
CA ILE A 669 6.56 18.96 41.25
C ILE A 669 5.59 18.72 40.09
N ALA A 670 4.71 17.73 40.25
CA ALA A 670 3.63 17.51 39.32
C ALA A 670 2.64 18.67 39.37
N LYS A 671 2.26 19.19 38.20
CA LYS A 671 1.19 20.17 38.10
C LYS A 671 -0.15 19.52 38.45
N THR A 672 -0.86 20.12 39.40
CA THR A 672 -2.24 19.74 39.73
C THR A 672 -3.23 20.34 38.73
N ASP A 673 -4.35 19.67 38.52
CA ASP A 673 -5.47 20.25 37.76
C ASP A 673 -6.07 21.41 38.57
N GLY A 674 -6.08 22.61 37.98
CA GLY A 674 -6.77 23.76 38.58
C GLY A 674 -8.30 23.64 38.48
N GLU A 675 -9.02 24.53 39.16
CA GLU A 675 -10.50 24.52 39.17
C GLU A 675 -11.12 24.99 37.83
N GLY A 676 -10.35 25.68 36.98
CA GLY A 676 -10.81 26.22 35.69
C GLY A 676 -10.40 25.38 34.47
N PRO A 677 -11.18 25.38 33.36
CA PRO A 677 -10.84 24.67 32.13
C PRO A 677 -9.47 25.03 31.53
N ALA A 678 -8.99 26.27 31.72
CA ALA A 678 -7.69 26.71 31.23
C ALA A 678 -6.50 26.21 32.08
N ASP A 679 -6.76 25.74 33.30
CA ASP A 679 -5.74 25.26 34.24
C ASP A 679 -5.64 23.73 34.30
N ASN A 680 -6.65 23.04 33.78
CA ASN A 680 -6.70 21.59 33.70
C ASN A 680 -5.77 21.08 32.59
N LYS A 681 -4.82 20.21 32.94
CA LYS A 681 -3.82 19.70 31.99
C LYS A 681 -4.40 18.81 30.88
N ASN A 682 -5.63 18.31 31.09
CA ASN A 682 -6.36 17.44 30.15
C ASN A 682 -7.21 18.23 29.14
N TYR A 683 -7.27 19.57 29.25
CA TYR A 683 -8.10 20.43 28.39
C TYR A 683 -7.40 20.96 27.13
N PHE A 684 -6.31 20.33 26.70
CA PHE A 684 -5.55 20.76 25.51
C PHE A 684 -5.90 19.91 24.30
N PHE A 685 -6.69 20.49 23.39
CA PHE A 685 -7.14 19.85 22.17
C PHE A 685 -6.55 20.59 20.97
N TYR A 686 -5.76 19.92 20.15
CA TYR A 686 -5.35 20.47 18.85
C TYR A 686 -6.26 19.94 17.76
N GLY A 687 -7.05 20.81 17.11
CA GLY A 687 -7.93 20.41 16.02
C GLY A 687 -8.92 19.28 16.39
N GLY A 688 -9.16 19.07 17.69
CA GLY A 688 -9.95 17.97 18.21
C GLY A 688 -9.21 16.71 18.68
N GLN A 689 -7.89 16.63 18.47
CA GLN A 689 -7.07 15.48 18.87
C GLN A 689 -6.68 15.53 20.36
N PRO A 690 -6.71 14.40 21.09
CA PRO A 690 -6.19 14.30 22.46
C PRO A 690 -4.67 14.48 22.48
N ARG A 691 -4.15 15.26 23.44
CA ARG A 691 -2.71 15.29 23.71
C ARG A 691 -2.39 14.31 24.84
N TYR A 692 -1.66 13.24 24.52
CA TYR A 692 -1.19 12.20 25.46
C TYR A 692 -0.07 12.69 26.39
N GLU A 693 -0.22 13.90 26.91
CA GLU A 693 0.71 14.62 27.78
C GLU A 693 0.03 14.78 29.15
N ASP A 694 -0.36 13.64 29.71
CA ASP A 694 -1.20 13.50 30.91
C ASP A 694 -0.47 13.93 32.19
N SER A 695 0.87 14.02 32.14
CA SER A 695 1.71 14.61 33.17
C SER A 695 2.40 15.88 32.70
N ARG A 696 2.57 16.82 33.64
CA ARG A 696 3.35 18.05 33.45
C ARG A 696 4.09 18.38 34.73
N LEU A 697 5.36 18.71 34.59
CA LEU A 697 6.22 19.11 35.69
C LEU A 697 6.44 20.63 35.65
N ILE A 698 6.47 21.23 36.83
CA ILE A 698 6.87 22.62 37.06
C ILE A 698 7.99 22.67 38.10
N SER A 699 8.70 23.80 38.16
CA SER A 699 9.65 24.04 39.24
C SER A 699 8.94 24.35 40.55
N ALA A 700 9.48 23.90 41.68
CA ALA A 700 9.04 24.37 42.99
C ALA A 700 9.66 25.75 43.31
N ASP A 701 10.56 25.85 44.30
CA ASP A 701 11.05 27.14 44.81
C ASP A 701 12.31 27.67 44.09
N LYS A 702 13.08 26.74 43.51
CA LYS A 702 14.30 27.03 42.72
C LYS A 702 14.11 26.53 41.29
N PRO A 703 15.07 26.70 40.36
CA PRO A 703 15.07 25.94 39.12
C PRO A 703 15.06 24.43 39.40
N GLY A 704 14.06 23.72 38.88
CA GLY A 704 14.02 22.25 38.93
C GLY A 704 15.04 21.61 37.99
N GLU A 705 15.48 20.40 38.33
CA GLU A 705 16.45 19.62 37.54
C GLU A 705 15.95 18.19 37.31
N ILE A 706 16.13 17.67 36.09
CA ILE A 706 15.87 16.27 35.74
C ILE A 706 17.12 15.71 35.08
N VAL A 707 17.63 14.59 35.57
CA VAL A 707 18.83 13.93 35.04
C VAL A 707 18.48 12.55 34.51
N TYR A 708 18.95 12.26 33.31
CA TYR A 708 18.87 10.97 32.64
C TYR A 708 20.26 10.38 32.47
N LYS A 709 20.37 9.06 32.60
CA LYS A 709 21.60 8.31 32.30
C LYS A 709 21.36 7.42 31.09
N ALA A 710 21.98 7.76 29.97
CA ALA A 710 21.90 6.99 28.74
C ALA A 710 23.12 7.30 27.86
N ASN A 711 23.82 6.26 27.41
CA ASN A 711 24.95 6.39 26.49
C ASN A 711 24.47 6.56 25.05
N GLY A 712 25.25 7.24 24.22
CA GLY A 712 24.98 7.32 22.78
C GLY A 712 23.71 8.10 22.43
N LEU A 713 23.28 9.03 23.29
CA LEU A 713 22.26 10.01 22.95
C LEU A 713 22.79 10.95 21.86
N ASN A 714 22.03 11.09 20.78
CA ASN A 714 22.36 11.96 19.65
C ASN A 714 21.50 13.23 19.67
N GLU A 715 20.26 13.13 20.15
CA GLU A 715 19.31 14.23 20.19
C GLU A 715 18.40 14.13 21.41
N VAL A 716 18.08 15.29 21.98
CA VAL A 716 17.13 15.45 23.09
C VAL A 716 16.13 16.53 22.68
N ARG A 717 14.85 16.26 22.94
CA ARG A 717 13.74 17.17 22.66
C ARG A 717 12.85 17.33 23.88
N LEU A 718 12.41 18.55 24.11
CA LEU A 718 11.53 18.94 25.19
C LEU A 718 10.22 19.43 24.59
N THR A 719 9.11 18.84 25.00
CA THR A 719 7.79 19.43 24.79
C THR A 719 7.44 20.28 25.99
N THR A 720 7.25 21.57 25.75
CA THR A 720 7.11 22.60 26.80
C THR A 720 5.86 23.42 26.59
N TYR A 721 5.31 23.93 27.69
CA TYR A 721 4.12 24.76 27.70
C TYR A 721 4.36 26.05 28.45
N TYR A 722 3.95 27.16 27.82
CA TYR A 722 4.06 28.50 28.37
C TYR A 722 2.69 29.16 28.39
N LYS A 723 2.29 29.77 29.49
CA LYS A 723 1.01 30.47 29.56
C LYS A 723 0.84 31.48 28.43
N THR A 724 -0.37 31.62 27.89
CA THR A 724 -0.68 32.70 26.97
C THR A 724 -1.04 33.97 27.74
N VAL A 725 -0.60 35.13 27.26
CA VAL A 725 -1.01 36.42 27.81
C VAL A 725 -2.53 36.59 27.65
N PRO A 726 -3.28 36.86 28.74
CA PRO A 726 -4.72 37.02 28.69
C PRO A 726 -5.16 38.06 27.65
N ASP A 727 -6.23 37.75 26.91
CA ASP A 727 -6.87 38.59 25.89
C ASP A 727 -5.96 39.13 24.76
N GLN A 728 -4.71 38.66 24.68
CA GLN A 728 -3.75 39.06 23.66
C GLN A 728 -3.64 37.98 22.58
N LYS A 729 -4.52 38.09 21.58
CA LYS A 729 -4.55 37.19 20.42
C LYS A 729 -3.96 37.87 19.19
N LYS A 730 -3.22 37.12 18.39
CA LYS A 730 -2.70 37.54 17.07
C LYS A 730 -3.41 36.76 15.97
N TRP A 731 -3.76 37.43 14.88
CA TRP A 731 -4.28 36.73 13.70
C TRP A 731 -3.11 36.09 12.96
N ASN A 732 -3.12 34.76 12.80
CA ASN A 732 -2.19 34.07 11.93
C ASN A 732 -2.81 33.93 10.54
N GLY A 733 -2.35 34.74 9.59
CA GLY A 733 -2.82 34.73 8.21
C GLY A 733 -2.52 33.43 7.44
N ALA A 734 -1.45 32.72 7.80
CA ALA A 734 -1.09 31.45 7.15
C ALA A 734 -2.03 30.31 7.56
N ASN A 735 -2.45 30.29 8.83
CA ASN A 735 -3.34 29.26 9.37
C ASN A 735 -4.82 29.71 9.47
N LYS A 736 -5.13 30.95 9.06
CA LYS A 736 -6.47 31.56 9.12
C LYS A 736 -7.17 31.41 10.49
N GLN A 737 -6.40 31.52 11.57
CA GLN A 737 -6.90 31.35 12.93
C GLN A 737 -6.29 32.39 13.88
N TRP A 738 -6.99 32.63 14.99
CA TRP A 738 -6.47 33.43 16.09
C TRP A 738 -5.58 32.58 16.98
N GLU A 739 -4.37 33.05 17.21
CA GLU A 739 -3.39 32.42 18.09
C GLU A 739 -3.22 33.26 19.35
N GLY A 740 -3.06 32.63 20.51
CA GLY A 740 -2.63 33.35 21.71
C GLY A 740 -1.20 33.92 21.56
N THR A 741 -0.82 34.81 22.48
CA THR A 741 0.56 35.30 22.59
C THR A 741 1.24 34.59 23.76
N SER A 742 2.29 33.82 23.52
CA SER A 742 3.02 33.13 24.60
C SER A 742 3.80 34.13 25.47
N ILE A 743 3.80 33.97 26.80
CA ILE A 743 4.65 34.79 27.68
C ILE A 743 6.14 34.67 27.34
N ARG A 744 6.59 33.52 26.81
CA ARG A 744 7.98 33.34 26.34
C ARG A 744 8.35 34.37 25.28
N SER A 745 7.43 34.64 24.35
CA SER A 745 7.65 35.57 23.25
C SER A 745 7.54 37.05 23.62
N THR A 746 7.12 37.38 24.85
CA THR A 746 6.97 38.76 25.32
C THR A 746 8.07 39.21 26.28
N VAL A 747 8.97 38.31 26.64
CA VAL A 747 10.17 38.59 27.43
C VAL A 747 11.41 38.53 26.54
N GLU A 748 12.56 38.92 27.10
CA GLU A 748 13.87 38.77 26.43
C GLU A 748 14.11 37.30 26.03
N ASP A 749 14.58 37.06 24.81
CA ASP A 749 14.77 35.71 24.28
C ASP A 749 15.77 34.91 25.13
N GLY A 750 15.51 33.61 25.29
CA GLY A 750 16.29 32.74 26.19
C GLY A 750 16.00 32.88 27.69
N LYS A 751 15.33 33.96 28.15
CA LYS A 751 15.13 34.22 29.58
C LYS A 751 14.21 33.22 30.29
N LEU A 752 13.30 32.60 29.55
CA LEU A 752 12.39 31.56 30.02
C LEU A 752 12.66 30.20 29.36
N ASP A 753 13.83 30.01 28.76
CA ASP A 753 14.17 28.74 28.12
C ASP A 753 14.72 27.74 29.13
N PHE A 754 14.42 26.47 28.88
CA PHE A 754 15.08 25.37 29.59
C PHE A 754 16.58 25.38 29.26
N THR A 755 17.39 24.68 30.04
CA THR A 755 18.78 24.42 29.70
C THR A 755 18.99 22.93 29.57
N VAL A 756 19.65 22.49 28.48
CA VAL A 756 20.09 21.10 28.30
C VAL A 756 21.60 21.04 28.48
N MET A 757 22.04 20.13 29.34
CA MET A 757 23.45 19.89 29.61
C MET A 757 23.79 18.41 29.42
N THR A 758 25.04 18.11 29.05
CA THR A 758 25.55 16.73 29.04
C THR A 758 26.72 16.56 29.96
N SER A 759 26.93 15.32 30.42
CA SER A 759 28.12 14.93 31.18
C SER A 759 28.56 13.51 30.82
N THR A 760 29.87 13.27 30.88
CA THR A 760 30.47 11.93 30.75
C THR A 760 30.45 11.17 32.07
N ASP A 761 30.56 11.88 33.20
CA ASP A 761 30.74 11.32 34.55
C ASP A 761 29.57 11.62 35.52
N GLY A 762 28.67 12.52 35.13
CA GLY A 762 27.58 13.02 35.97
C GLY A 762 27.98 14.17 36.90
N GLU A 763 29.24 14.60 36.87
CA GLU A 763 29.80 15.64 37.73
C GLU A 763 30.09 16.92 36.95
N LYS A 764 30.72 16.80 35.79
CA LYS A 764 31.09 17.94 34.92
C LYS A 764 30.10 18.11 33.80
N TRP A 765 29.44 19.26 33.76
CA TRP A 765 28.34 19.52 32.84
C TRP A 765 28.71 20.55 31.78
N ALA A 766 28.49 20.19 30.52
CA ALA A 766 28.59 21.10 29.38
C ALA A 766 27.20 21.55 28.95
N VAL A 767 26.99 22.86 28.81
CA VAL A 767 25.72 23.45 28.35
C VAL A 767 25.63 23.38 26.83
N HIS A 768 24.44 23.09 26.32
CA HIS A 768 24.14 23.10 24.88
C HIS A 768 23.16 24.21 24.53
N GLU A 769 23.37 24.81 23.36
CA GLU A 769 22.43 25.76 22.78
C GLU A 769 21.16 25.04 22.32
N LEU A 770 20.00 25.51 22.80
CA LEU A 770 18.71 24.99 22.39
C LEU A 770 18.22 25.70 21.13
N LYS A 771 17.68 24.90 20.22
CA LYS A 771 16.82 25.42 19.16
C LYS A 771 15.38 25.37 19.62
N VAL A 772 14.64 26.45 19.42
CA VAL A 772 13.23 26.56 19.80
C VAL A 772 12.35 26.64 18.57
N HIS A 773 11.31 25.83 18.54
CA HIS A 773 10.21 25.88 17.57
C HIS A 773 8.92 26.24 18.29
N ASN A 774 8.22 27.26 17.78
CA ASN A 774 6.91 27.65 18.26
C ASN A 774 5.87 26.79 17.53
N ASN A 775 5.19 25.88 18.24
CA ASN A 775 4.35 24.88 17.59
C ASN A 775 2.96 25.44 17.31
N PHE A 776 2.20 25.66 18.40
CA PHE A 776 0.80 26.07 18.36
C PHE A 776 0.50 26.97 19.55
N VAL A 777 -0.35 27.96 19.32
CA VAL A 777 -0.85 28.79 20.41
C VAL A 777 -2.37 28.84 20.36
N GLU A 778 -3.01 28.08 21.25
CA GLU A 778 -4.45 28.16 21.45
C GLU A 778 -4.87 29.60 21.84
N PRO A 779 -6.06 30.05 21.42
CA PRO A 779 -6.55 31.36 21.78
C PRO A 779 -6.82 31.45 23.29
N SER A 780 -6.14 32.39 23.94
CA SER A 780 -6.22 32.70 25.38
C SER A 780 -7.63 32.69 26.02
N PRO A 781 -7.74 32.37 27.33
CA PRO A 781 -6.65 31.90 28.22
C PRO A 781 -6.34 30.40 28.00
N ALA A 782 -5.09 30.08 27.70
CA ALA A 782 -4.59 28.73 27.47
C ALA A 782 -3.05 28.68 27.67
N TYR A 783 -2.39 27.66 27.14
CA TYR A 783 -0.93 27.56 27.07
C TYR A 783 -0.47 27.39 25.62
N ALA A 784 0.61 28.07 25.28
CA ALA A 784 1.37 27.92 24.06
C ALA A 784 2.30 26.71 24.16
N ARG A 785 2.25 25.81 23.17
CA ARG A 785 3.15 24.66 23.09
C ARG A 785 4.40 25.03 22.28
N HIS A 786 5.56 24.65 22.79
CA HIS A 786 6.85 24.85 22.15
C HIS A 786 7.67 23.56 22.19
N THR A 787 8.39 23.28 21.10
CA THR A 787 9.40 22.22 21.06
C THR A 787 10.78 22.85 21.17
N MET A 788 11.57 22.42 22.16
CA MET A 788 12.98 22.79 22.29
C MET A 788 13.85 21.57 22.04
N TYR A 789 14.98 21.70 21.35
CA TYR A 789 15.80 20.53 21.03
C TYR A 789 17.29 20.84 20.86
N VAL A 790 18.11 19.82 21.13
CA VAL A 790 19.54 19.78 20.84
C VAL A 790 19.81 18.56 19.96
N ARG A 791 20.59 18.74 18.89
CA ARG A 791 21.06 17.66 17.99
C ARG A 791 22.58 17.60 18.00
N GLY A 792 23.12 16.41 17.74
CA GLY A 792 24.56 16.22 17.65
C GLY A 792 25.23 16.27 19.02
N LEU A 793 24.58 15.70 20.03
CA LEU A 793 25.17 15.58 21.36
C LEU A 793 26.50 14.79 21.31
N PRO A 794 27.45 15.07 22.21
CA PRO A 794 28.73 14.36 22.24
C PRO A 794 28.55 12.84 22.36
N ALA A 795 29.29 12.08 21.55
CA ALA A 795 29.12 10.62 21.49
C ALA A 795 29.49 9.91 22.81
N ASP A 796 30.31 10.55 23.64
CA ASP A 796 30.76 10.10 24.96
C ASP A 796 29.86 10.59 26.11
N ALA A 797 28.85 11.43 25.83
CA ALA A 797 27.88 11.83 26.83
C ALA A 797 27.13 10.59 27.37
N ALA A 798 27.21 10.39 28.69
CA ALA A 798 26.53 9.32 29.41
C ALA A 798 25.31 9.84 30.19
N TYR A 799 25.25 11.16 30.39
CA TYR A 799 24.20 11.83 31.15
C TYR A 799 23.67 13.04 30.39
N VAL A 800 22.36 13.27 30.51
CA VAL A 800 21.68 14.49 30.09
C VAL A 800 20.97 15.08 31.29
N LYS A 801 21.14 16.39 31.51
CA LYS A 801 20.42 17.15 32.53
C LYS A 801 19.57 18.20 31.85
N ILE A 802 18.30 18.28 32.24
CA ILE A 802 17.35 19.32 31.87
C ILE A 802 17.13 20.21 33.10
N VAL A 803 17.37 21.50 32.94
CA VAL A 803 17.18 22.50 34.00
C VAL A 803 16.06 23.44 33.58
N PHE A 804 15.11 23.66 34.49
CA PHE A 804 14.02 24.61 34.29
C PHE A 804 14.54 26.07 34.33
N PRO A 805 13.88 27.01 33.65
CA PRO A 805 14.27 28.42 33.73
C PRO A 805 14.03 29.01 35.13
N LYS A 806 14.84 30.00 35.50
CA LYS A 806 14.59 30.81 36.69
C LYS A 806 13.49 31.84 36.41
N VAL A 807 12.28 31.59 36.93
CA VAL A 807 11.13 32.51 36.75
C VAL A 807 11.15 33.70 37.71
N ALA A 808 11.80 33.58 38.87
CA ALA A 808 11.82 34.62 39.89
C ALA A 808 12.44 35.93 39.38
N GLY A 809 11.64 37.02 39.43
CA GLY A 809 12.03 38.34 38.95
C GLY A 809 11.78 38.59 37.46
N VAL A 810 11.20 37.63 36.73
CA VAL A 810 10.76 37.82 35.35
C VAL A 810 9.33 38.36 35.35
N THR A 811 9.08 39.40 34.55
CA THR A 811 7.74 39.98 34.35
C THR A 811 7.39 40.03 32.87
N TYR A 812 6.11 39.90 32.55
CA TYR A 812 5.56 40.18 31.22
C TYR A 812 4.53 41.30 31.28
N LYS A 813 4.27 41.95 30.15
CA LYS A 813 3.27 43.04 30.07
C LYS A 813 1.87 42.49 29.81
N HIS A 814 0.88 42.94 30.57
CA HIS A 814 -0.54 42.72 30.29
C HIS A 814 -1.35 43.93 30.75
N GLY A 815 -2.19 44.50 29.87
CA GLY A 815 -3.00 45.69 30.17
C GLY A 815 -2.17 46.91 30.63
N GLY A 816 -0.92 47.03 30.15
CA GLY A 816 0.01 48.10 30.55
C GLY A 816 0.71 47.88 31.90
N LYS A 817 0.43 46.80 32.62
CA LYS A 817 1.05 46.45 33.91
C LYS A 817 2.11 45.37 33.75
N ASP A 818 3.10 45.38 34.63
CA ASP A 818 4.03 44.26 34.81
C ASP A 818 3.35 43.18 35.65
N VAL A 819 3.27 41.97 35.08
CA VAL A 819 2.75 40.78 35.75
C VAL A 819 3.91 39.82 35.98
N PRO A 820 4.12 39.34 37.23
CA PRO A 820 5.19 38.38 37.51
C PRO A 820 4.90 37.03 36.86
N VAL A 821 5.93 36.40 36.31
CA VAL A 821 5.88 35.00 35.86
C VAL A 821 6.02 34.09 37.08
N VAL A 822 5.14 33.11 37.20
CA VAL A 822 5.19 32.09 38.26
C VAL A 822 5.56 30.71 37.70
N SER A 823 5.93 29.76 38.55
CA SER A 823 6.39 28.44 38.13
C SER A 823 5.33 27.69 37.31
N GLU A 824 4.05 27.87 37.63
CA GLU A 824 2.92 27.27 36.93
C GLU A 824 2.82 27.73 35.47
N ASP A 825 3.36 28.91 35.14
CA ASP A 825 3.30 29.48 33.80
C ASP A 825 4.27 28.79 32.83
N VAL A 826 5.24 28.00 33.32
CA VAL A 826 6.26 27.29 32.54
C VAL A 826 6.30 25.81 32.90
N GLN A 827 5.93 24.96 31.97
CA GLN A 827 5.76 23.51 32.18
C GLN A 827 6.61 22.70 31.22
N LEU A 828 7.13 21.57 31.71
CA LEU A 828 7.69 20.50 30.89
C LEU A 828 6.68 19.35 30.85
N ALA A 829 6.30 18.92 29.65
CA ALA A 829 5.30 17.87 29.45
C ALA A 829 5.91 16.54 28.97
N LYS A 830 7.03 16.59 28.24
CA LYS A 830 7.64 15.39 27.68
C LYS A 830 9.11 15.59 27.36
N VAL A 831 9.88 14.51 27.45
CA VAL A 831 11.23 14.42 26.89
C VAL A 831 11.29 13.29 25.86
N THR A 832 11.81 13.59 24.66
CA THR A 832 12.02 12.60 23.60
C THR A 832 13.50 12.55 23.25
N PHE A 833 14.03 11.34 23.09
CA PHE A 833 15.43 11.07 22.82
C PHE A 833 15.60 10.35 21.49
N LEU A 834 16.71 10.61 20.81
CA LEU A 834 17.24 9.75 19.75
C LEU A 834 18.55 9.14 20.26
N GLN A 835 18.57 7.82 20.43
CA GLN A 835 19.69 7.09 21.04
C GLN A 835 20.23 6.02 20.09
N LYS A 836 21.55 5.89 19.96
CA LYS A 836 22.15 4.81 19.17
C LYS A 836 21.72 3.43 19.68
N LYS A 837 21.31 2.54 18.78
CA LYS A 837 20.76 1.21 19.15
C LYS A 837 21.71 0.33 19.97
N HIS A 838 22.99 0.28 19.64
CA HIS A 838 23.99 -0.52 20.38
C HIS A 838 24.28 0.00 21.80
N ALA A 839 23.76 1.15 22.17
CA ALA A 839 23.85 1.66 23.55
C ALA A 839 22.59 1.34 24.37
N VAL A 840 21.59 0.70 23.73
CA VAL A 840 20.34 0.22 24.33
C VAL A 840 20.40 -1.28 24.60
N ASP A 841 20.91 -2.03 23.62
CA ASP A 841 21.20 -3.48 23.69
C ASP A 841 22.47 -3.74 24.52
#